data_AF-A0AAW6C3M7-F1
#
_entry.id   AF-A0AAW6C3M7-F1
#
_cell.length_a   1.000
_cell.length_b   1.000
_cell.length_c   1.000
_cell.angle_alpha   90.00
_cell.angle_beta   90.00
_cell.angle_gamma   90.00
#
_symmetry.space_group_name_H-M   'P 1'
#
loop_
_entity.id
_entity.type
_entity.pdbx_description
1 polymer ?
#
loop_
_entity_poly.entity_id
_entity_poly.type
_entity_poly.pdbx_seq_one_letter_code
_entity_poly.pdbx_strand_id
1 'polypeptide(L)'
;MRNLKRTLSLVMAMALIVGMMVVSASAVSSDFNDSAEITNTEAVDVMTAIGVFEGTDKGAFNPTGILTREQAAKIVAVMLLGEEDASKLTTNSTTFKDVAANRWSAGYIGYCVQQGILAGTGNGNFDPEGELTGLAFAKMMLVALGYDAKVANYVGNDWAINVAADAVNAGIAPKGIVLADAMTREQAAQMAFQTLTADMVYYTNKGTTVNTPDGTQVVVGASAPVKVANSKTDDYRTVSADRDEVQQFCEKYFSDLSVNNNGSDDFGRPSEQWKNGSKEIGTYASTADASYTEEVKSKTIYSDLGLGETTKADVIVDGKTAADFTVKKGDDTKLEASGNGVLVEAFVDSDDNVTLVVINTYVGEVSKVVDADSVKKDEEPYIEIAGLTGNGGKFETNASFDEDDVVLYTVADGDIQTVTMAKKIEDQEVTSKTGDTKFVADGETYKYNKNHRTYDITLKSSVDIYTDNYGYVVYVEEYEAGSASVAFVLNFKTNSEGWDGDTDKTYTAKLLLTDGTVIEADTDDKNPSTFKNKFVSYTVDDDGIYTLKAKDVTSDAGDSIYLTKGTSKFDINGTNNKGGERYANSSTIFLVYDEEEKEYSVYTGIANVPSMDGKATVYVNSKDGKPGSVAKYVFISAASDVVSDSNKAQIYILAGSQSKLISDSEKGDYYTYDAVIDGKITTVDVEKDYAEKNIKNDIVASRLTINSKDVVTKITEYENDTKKDDYYISGVGTKKTTDGTVGLTQNGSTTYYTYAKDVVVFRIEDDEFNTSSINSVRDSDDAFKAIVKDGEVVALFITENGKDGGKPDIKSDFKFDSISASREENGTVKVTASCADIDDWNLKDAVIEFTVSKNNGDEQTFTKNLSGVKSYADVMNALTVPGLTISANSTGTYDVSVLITFKGDNADTNTYTVSGSCSFTIA
;
A
#
# COMPACT_ATOMS: atom_id res chain seq x y z
N MET A 1 15.74 -32.55 27.76
CA MET A 1 14.72 -31.48 27.67
C MET A 1 15.11 -30.13 28.29
N ARG A 2 16.37 -29.92 28.75
CA ARG A 2 16.84 -28.61 29.25
C ARG A 2 17.45 -27.70 28.18
N ASN A 3 17.77 -28.24 27.00
CA ASN A 3 18.37 -27.50 25.89
C ASN A 3 17.35 -27.03 24.83
N LEU A 4 16.10 -27.51 24.89
CA LEU A 4 15.05 -27.18 23.91
C LEU A 4 14.35 -25.84 24.18
N LYS A 5 14.58 -25.23 25.35
CA LYS A 5 14.02 -23.92 25.73
C LYS A 5 14.97 -22.74 25.47
N ARG A 6 16.25 -23.01 25.12
CA ARG A 6 17.22 -21.96 24.72
C ARG A 6 17.28 -21.79 23.20
N THR A 7 16.99 -22.83 22.43
CA THR A 7 16.88 -22.76 20.96
C THR A 7 15.65 -22.01 20.46
N LEU A 8 14.56 -21.94 21.24
CA LEU A 8 13.36 -21.21 20.83
C LEU A 8 13.54 -19.67 20.84
N SER A 9 14.51 -19.16 21.62
CA SER A 9 14.88 -17.73 21.63
C SER A 9 15.84 -17.37 20.49
N LEU A 10 16.56 -18.35 19.91
CA LEU A 10 17.38 -18.14 18.71
C LEU A 10 16.53 -18.13 17.42
N VAL A 11 15.42 -18.88 17.39
CA VAL A 11 14.56 -18.98 16.18
C VAL A 11 13.77 -17.69 15.93
N MET A 12 13.42 -16.91 16.97
CA MET A 12 12.81 -15.57 16.76
C MET A 12 13.83 -14.50 16.36
N ALA A 13 15.11 -14.66 16.70
CA ALA A 13 16.16 -13.78 16.18
C ALA A 13 16.47 -14.07 14.70
N MET A 14 16.48 -15.36 14.29
CA MET A 14 16.67 -15.74 12.88
C MET A 14 15.56 -15.24 11.93
N ALA A 15 14.31 -15.14 12.39
CA ALA A 15 13.21 -14.64 11.55
C ALA A 15 13.24 -13.11 11.35
N LEU A 16 13.98 -12.36 12.18
CA LEU A 16 14.13 -10.89 12.08
C LEU A 16 15.46 -10.46 11.43
N ILE A 17 16.45 -11.35 11.32
CA ILE A 17 17.72 -11.09 10.58
C ILE A 17 17.47 -10.90 9.07
N VAL A 18 16.28 -11.27 8.59
CA VAL A 18 15.92 -11.34 7.17
C VAL A 18 15.85 -9.96 6.48
N GLY A 19 15.83 -8.84 7.22
CA GLY A 19 15.62 -7.51 6.64
C GLY A 19 16.87 -6.73 6.18
N MET A 20 18.10 -7.22 6.40
CA MET A 20 19.30 -6.41 6.14
C MET A 20 20.49 -7.24 5.63
N MET A 21 20.30 -8.07 4.60
CA MET A 21 21.43 -8.31 3.70
C MET A 21 21.65 -7.03 2.91
N VAL A 22 22.76 -6.35 3.17
CA VAL A 22 23.23 -5.25 2.32
C VAL A 22 23.52 -5.86 0.96
N VAL A 23 22.62 -5.60 0.01
CA VAL A 23 22.82 -6.01 -1.37
C VAL A 23 23.59 -4.90 -2.05
N SER A 24 24.66 -5.24 -2.78
CA SER A 24 25.45 -4.23 -3.49
C SER A 24 24.60 -3.53 -4.55
N ALA A 25 24.91 -2.27 -4.87
CA ALA A 25 24.18 -1.44 -5.84
C ALA A 25 24.08 -2.03 -7.28
N SER A 26 24.66 -3.21 -7.54
CA SER A 26 24.62 -3.92 -8.82
C SER A 26 23.63 -5.10 -8.84
N ALA A 27 22.95 -5.40 -7.73
CA ALA A 27 22.00 -6.49 -7.66
C ALA A 27 20.72 -6.20 -8.43
N VAL A 28 20.12 -7.24 -9.00
CA VAL A 28 18.91 -7.10 -9.81
C VAL A 28 17.65 -7.09 -8.95
N SER A 29 17.72 -7.56 -7.70
CA SER A 29 16.60 -7.61 -6.77
C SER A 29 16.17 -6.22 -6.31
N SER A 30 17.08 -5.25 -6.26
CA SER A 30 16.78 -3.85 -5.90
C SER A 30 15.94 -3.13 -6.95
N ASP A 31 15.90 -3.66 -8.19
CA ASP A 31 15.07 -3.10 -9.27
C ASP A 31 13.59 -3.49 -9.13
N PHE A 32 13.27 -4.48 -8.29
CA PHE A 32 11.89 -4.89 -8.05
C PHE A 32 11.19 -3.99 -7.03
N ASN A 33 9.93 -3.65 -7.30
CA ASN A 33 9.12 -2.82 -6.41
C ASN A 33 8.69 -3.53 -5.11
N ASP A 34 8.81 -4.85 -5.04
CA ASP A 34 8.60 -5.70 -3.86
C ASP A 34 9.93 -6.23 -3.30
N SER A 35 11.04 -5.54 -3.54
CA SER A 35 12.39 -5.91 -3.08
C SER A 35 12.46 -6.12 -1.56
N ALA A 36 11.69 -5.38 -0.77
CA ALA A 36 11.60 -5.54 0.68
C ALA A 36 10.96 -6.87 1.13
N GLU A 37 10.22 -7.56 0.26
CA GLU A 37 9.64 -8.87 0.53
C GLU A 37 10.59 -10.03 0.16
N ILE A 38 11.70 -9.74 -0.52
CA ILE A 38 12.68 -10.73 -0.96
C ILE A 38 13.66 -11.02 0.19
N THR A 39 13.71 -12.29 0.58
CA THR A 39 14.52 -12.80 1.70
C THR A 39 15.74 -13.58 1.24
N ASN A 40 15.67 -14.25 0.10
CA ASN A 40 16.77 -15.02 -0.51
C ASN A 40 17.37 -14.25 -1.70
N THR A 41 17.92 -13.07 -1.43
CA THR A 41 18.41 -12.12 -2.45
C THR A 41 19.42 -12.75 -3.41
N GLU A 42 20.45 -13.44 -2.91
CA GLU A 42 21.45 -14.13 -3.74
C GLU A 42 20.82 -15.07 -4.79
N ALA A 43 19.88 -15.91 -4.36
CA ALA A 43 19.23 -16.84 -5.27
C ALA A 43 18.37 -16.09 -6.30
N VAL A 44 17.59 -15.10 -5.87
CA VAL A 44 16.78 -14.31 -6.80
C VAL A 44 17.66 -13.57 -7.81
N ASP A 45 18.76 -12.97 -7.35
CA ASP A 45 19.67 -12.20 -8.18
C ASP A 45 20.37 -13.06 -9.22
N VAL A 46 20.99 -14.16 -8.79
CA VAL A 46 21.71 -15.07 -9.69
C VAL A 46 20.74 -15.67 -10.70
N MET A 47 19.59 -16.17 -10.25
CA MET A 47 18.62 -16.83 -11.13
C MET A 47 17.97 -15.85 -12.13
N THR A 48 17.79 -14.58 -11.74
CA THR A 48 17.29 -13.53 -12.64
C THR A 48 18.37 -13.09 -13.62
N ALA A 49 19.61 -12.91 -13.15
CA ALA A 49 20.72 -12.45 -13.99
C ALA A 49 21.12 -13.45 -15.10
N ILE A 50 20.88 -14.75 -14.89
CA ILE A 50 21.06 -15.79 -15.92
C ILE A 50 19.79 -16.07 -16.73
N GLY A 51 18.70 -15.33 -16.48
CA GLY A 51 17.45 -15.36 -17.25
C GLY A 51 16.51 -16.53 -16.94
N VAL A 52 16.70 -17.25 -15.84
CA VAL A 52 15.80 -18.36 -15.45
C VAL A 52 14.53 -17.84 -14.77
N PHE A 53 14.66 -16.77 -14.00
CA PHE A 53 13.53 -16.04 -13.41
C PHE A 53 13.41 -14.66 -14.03
N GLU A 54 12.18 -14.16 -14.09
CA GLU A 54 11.85 -12.83 -14.59
C GLU A 54 10.81 -12.20 -13.66
N GLY A 55 10.88 -10.88 -13.53
CA GLY A 55 9.85 -10.09 -12.88
C GLY A 55 8.53 -10.15 -13.64
N THR A 56 7.45 -9.80 -12.94
CA THR A 56 6.13 -9.61 -13.54
C THR A 56 6.07 -8.33 -14.37
N ASP A 57 5.08 -8.22 -15.26
CA ASP A 57 4.84 -7.02 -16.08
C ASP A 57 4.64 -5.73 -15.26
N LYS A 58 4.41 -5.84 -13.94
CA LYS A 58 4.24 -4.73 -13.00
C LYS A 58 5.54 -4.35 -12.27
N GLY A 59 6.68 -4.93 -12.63
CA GLY A 59 7.97 -4.67 -12.00
C GLY A 59 8.20 -5.35 -10.65
N ALA A 60 7.37 -6.34 -10.29
CA ALA A 60 7.48 -7.10 -9.04
C ALA A 60 8.08 -8.50 -9.29
N PHE A 61 8.88 -9.05 -8.38
CA PHE A 61 9.33 -10.45 -8.44
C PHE A 61 8.22 -11.43 -8.04
N ASN A 62 7.35 -11.01 -7.11
CA ASN A 62 6.30 -11.76 -6.43
C ASN A 62 6.85 -12.96 -5.63
N PRO A 63 7.66 -12.74 -4.57
CA PRO A 63 8.36 -13.81 -3.84
C PRO A 63 7.42 -14.80 -3.14
N THR A 64 6.24 -14.34 -2.71
CA THR A 64 5.23 -15.12 -1.99
C THR A 64 4.23 -15.85 -2.91
N GLY A 65 4.21 -15.50 -4.20
CA GLY A 65 3.31 -16.12 -5.18
C GLY A 65 3.54 -17.62 -5.31
N ILE A 66 2.46 -18.41 -5.30
CA ILE A 66 2.54 -19.87 -5.46
C ILE A 66 2.92 -20.23 -6.90
N LEU A 67 3.90 -21.12 -7.04
CA LEU A 67 4.38 -21.58 -8.33
C LEU A 67 3.40 -22.58 -8.95
N THR A 68 2.98 -22.32 -10.18
CA THR A 68 2.16 -23.25 -10.96
C THR A 68 3.01 -24.32 -11.65
N ARG A 69 2.40 -25.46 -11.97
CA ARG A 69 3.05 -26.58 -12.66
C ARG A 69 3.62 -26.18 -14.03
N GLU A 70 2.95 -25.29 -14.76
CA GLU A 70 3.43 -24.81 -16.05
C GLU A 70 4.57 -23.80 -15.96
N GLN A 71 4.59 -22.94 -14.94
CA GLN A 71 5.70 -22.03 -14.68
C GLN A 71 6.96 -22.82 -14.32
N ALA A 72 6.82 -23.87 -13.52
CA ALA A 72 7.95 -24.77 -13.23
C ALA A 72 8.47 -25.50 -14.47
N ALA A 73 7.60 -25.87 -15.41
CA ALA A 73 8.03 -26.43 -16.69
C ALA A 73 8.86 -25.41 -17.50
N LYS A 74 8.47 -24.13 -17.52
CA LYS A 74 9.29 -23.05 -18.12
C LYS A 74 10.63 -22.96 -17.42
N ILE A 75 10.67 -22.83 -16.09
CA ILE A 75 11.92 -22.70 -15.31
C ILE A 75 12.90 -23.82 -15.65
N VAL A 76 12.46 -25.09 -15.64
CA VAL A 76 13.35 -26.23 -15.95
C VAL A 76 13.82 -26.23 -17.39
N ALA A 77 12.94 -25.89 -18.34
CA ALA A 77 13.32 -25.82 -19.74
C ALA A 77 14.38 -24.75 -19.97
N VAL A 78 14.23 -23.57 -19.34
CA VAL A 78 15.21 -22.48 -19.39
C VAL A 78 16.52 -22.88 -18.71
N MET A 79 16.47 -23.57 -17.57
CA MET A 79 17.69 -24.10 -16.92
C MET A 79 18.49 -25.07 -17.80
N LEU A 80 17.81 -25.86 -18.65
CA LEU A 80 18.47 -26.88 -19.48
C LEU A 80 18.89 -26.38 -20.88
N LEU A 81 18.30 -25.29 -21.37
CA LEU A 81 18.49 -24.81 -22.73
C LEU A 81 18.99 -23.35 -22.81
N GLY A 82 18.88 -22.59 -21.73
CA GLY A 82 18.96 -21.14 -21.75
C GLY A 82 17.69 -20.49 -22.31
N GLU A 83 17.45 -19.22 -21.98
CA GLU A 83 16.21 -18.50 -22.36
C GLU A 83 16.04 -18.38 -23.88
N GLU A 84 17.14 -18.16 -24.61
CA GLU A 84 17.09 -17.97 -26.06
C GLU A 84 16.54 -19.20 -26.80
N ASP A 85 16.93 -20.41 -26.39
CA ASP A 85 16.49 -21.64 -27.05
C ASP A 85 15.21 -22.20 -26.43
N ALA A 86 15.00 -22.04 -25.12
CA ALA A 86 13.76 -22.42 -24.47
C ALA A 86 12.56 -21.64 -25.03
N SER A 87 12.68 -20.32 -25.24
CA SER A 87 11.61 -19.48 -25.82
C SER A 87 11.20 -19.87 -27.24
N LYS A 88 12.04 -20.63 -27.97
CA LYS A 88 11.74 -21.16 -29.32
C LYS A 88 10.99 -22.49 -29.29
N LEU A 89 10.78 -23.10 -28.11
CA LEU A 89 10.07 -24.36 -28.00
C LEU A 89 8.60 -24.19 -28.40
N THR A 90 8.19 -24.93 -29.43
CA THR A 90 6.81 -24.97 -29.89
C THR A 90 6.36 -26.42 -30.07
N THR A 91 5.05 -26.68 -29.97
CA THR A 91 4.48 -28.01 -30.23
C THR A 91 3.21 -27.87 -31.07
N ASN A 92 3.05 -28.76 -32.04
CA ASN A 92 1.84 -28.88 -32.86
C ASN A 92 0.94 -30.03 -32.39
N SER A 93 1.25 -30.66 -31.24
CA SER A 93 0.52 -31.80 -30.71
C SER A 93 0.19 -31.61 -29.24
N THR A 94 -1.03 -32.00 -28.84
CA THR A 94 -1.51 -31.94 -27.46
C THR A 94 -1.25 -33.29 -26.76
N THR A 95 -0.18 -33.38 -25.97
CA THR A 95 0.13 -34.57 -25.16
C THR A 95 -0.90 -34.80 -24.05
N PHE A 96 -1.47 -33.71 -23.53
CA PHE A 96 -2.51 -33.71 -22.50
C PHE A 96 -3.75 -32.98 -22.99
N LYS A 97 -4.93 -33.39 -22.51
CA LYS A 97 -6.23 -32.88 -22.96
C LYS A 97 -6.48 -31.43 -22.55
N ASP A 98 -5.91 -31.04 -21.42
CA ASP A 98 -6.02 -29.72 -20.78
C ASP A 98 -4.87 -28.76 -21.15
N VAL A 99 -3.99 -29.16 -22.07
CA VAL A 99 -2.90 -28.32 -22.57
C VAL A 99 -3.11 -28.09 -24.07
N ALA A 100 -3.67 -26.94 -24.42
CA ALA A 100 -3.85 -26.53 -25.81
C ALA A 100 -2.49 -26.28 -26.49
N ALA A 101 -2.34 -26.66 -27.76
CA ALA A 101 -1.06 -26.55 -28.49
C ALA A 101 -0.56 -25.10 -28.65
N ASN A 102 -1.46 -24.12 -28.60
CA ASN A 102 -1.14 -22.68 -28.68
C ASN A 102 -0.99 -22.01 -27.29
N ARG A 103 -1.06 -22.76 -26.19
CA ARG A 103 -0.80 -22.23 -24.85
C ARG A 103 0.68 -21.86 -24.75
N TRP A 104 0.98 -20.73 -24.11
CA TRP A 104 2.36 -20.24 -23.93
C TRP A 104 3.30 -21.31 -23.33
N SER A 105 2.76 -22.17 -22.47
CA SER A 105 3.51 -23.20 -21.76
C SER A 105 3.63 -24.54 -22.50
N ALA A 106 2.93 -24.73 -23.62
CA ALA A 106 2.80 -26.03 -24.28
C ALA A 106 4.14 -26.59 -24.76
N GLY A 107 5.02 -25.73 -25.30
CA GLY A 107 6.37 -26.10 -25.73
C GLY A 107 7.25 -26.59 -24.58
N TYR A 108 7.29 -25.84 -23.48
CA TYR A 108 8.06 -26.20 -22.28
C TYR A 108 7.57 -27.50 -21.65
N ILE A 109 6.25 -27.66 -21.48
CA ILE A 109 5.63 -28.89 -20.96
C ILE A 109 6.00 -30.08 -21.86
N GLY A 110 5.86 -29.92 -23.18
CA GLY A 110 6.20 -30.97 -24.14
C GLY A 110 7.66 -31.42 -24.05
N TYR A 111 8.59 -30.45 -23.95
CA TYR A 111 10.01 -30.72 -23.78
C TYR A 111 10.29 -31.47 -22.47
N CYS A 112 9.78 -30.99 -21.33
CA CYS A 112 10.02 -31.62 -20.04
C CYS A 112 9.40 -33.03 -19.96
N VAL A 113 8.25 -33.29 -20.60
CA VAL A 113 7.71 -34.65 -20.74
C VAL A 113 8.65 -35.53 -21.55
N GLN A 114 9.17 -35.04 -22.68
CA GLN A 114 10.06 -35.80 -23.55
C GLN A 114 11.37 -36.18 -22.83
N GLN A 115 11.90 -35.28 -21.99
CA GLN A 115 13.07 -35.54 -21.16
C GLN A 115 12.75 -36.41 -19.92
N GLY A 116 11.48 -36.72 -19.65
CA GLY A 116 11.06 -37.52 -18.50
C GLY A 116 11.14 -36.80 -17.15
N ILE A 117 11.24 -35.47 -17.17
CA ILE A 117 11.38 -34.59 -16.00
C ILE A 117 10.06 -34.51 -15.22
N LEU A 118 8.95 -34.38 -15.95
CA LEU A 118 7.61 -34.30 -15.37
C LEU A 118 6.63 -35.26 -16.05
N ALA A 119 5.50 -35.48 -15.39
CA ALA A 119 4.39 -36.29 -15.88
C ALA A 119 3.05 -35.62 -15.54
N GLY A 120 2.00 -36.00 -16.27
CA GLY A 120 0.64 -35.55 -15.99
C GLY A 120 0.08 -36.11 -14.68
N THR A 121 -1.03 -35.54 -14.23
CA THR A 121 -1.72 -35.92 -12.97
C THR A 121 -2.55 -37.20 -13.10
N GLY A 122 -2.66 -37.74 -14.32
CA GLY A 122 -3.46 -38.93 -14.65
C GLY A 122 -4.59 -38.61 -15.62
N ASN A 123 -5.32 -39.62 -16.09
CA ASN A 123 -6.50 -39.49 -16.97
C ASN A 123 -6.31 -38.69 -18.30
N GLY A 124 -5.06 -38.43 -18.67
CA GLY A 124 -4.68 -37.62 -19.84
C GLY A 124 -4.59 -36.11 -19.55
N ASN A 125 -4.54 -35.69 -18.29
CA ASN A 125 -4.44 -34.29 -17.87
C ASN A 125 -3.04 -33.97 -17.31
N PHE A 126 -2.64 -32.71 -17.44
CA PHE A 126 -1.41 -32.15 -16.86
C PHE A 126 -1.67 -31.28 -15.63
N ASP A 127 -2.80 -30.57 -15.60
CA ASP A 127 -3.13 -29.52 -14.65
C ASP A 127 -2.11 -28.36 -14.67
N PRO A 128 -2.10 -27.51 -15.73
CA PRO A 128 -1.05 -26.50 -15.90
C PRO A 128 -1.05 -25.39 -14.84
N GLU A 129 -2.23 -24.93 -14.42
CA GLU A 129 -2.40 -23.84 -13.44
C GLU A 129 -2.45 -24.35 -11.99
N GLY A 130 -2.47 -25.68 -11.80
CA GLY A 130 -2.42 -26.28 -10.47
C GLY A 130 -1.13 -25.93 -9.73
N GLU A 131 -1.24 -25.87 -8.40
CA GLU A 131 -0.13 -25.62 -7.49
C GLU A 131 0.93 -26.71 -7.60
N LEU A 132 2.21 -26.32 -7.52
CA LEU A 132 3.33 -27.24 -7.49
C LEU A 132 3.90 -27.35 -6.08
N THR A 133 4.02 -28.58 -5.57
CA THR A 133 4.68 -28.81 -4.29
C THR A 133 6.21 -28.79 -4.42
N GLY A 134 6.90 -28.47 -3.33
CA GLY A 134 8.36 -28.49 -3.31
C GLY A 134 8.97 -29.86 -3.66
N LEU A 135 8.32 -30.96 -3.30
CA LEU A 135 8.74 -32.32 -3.68
C LEU A 135 8.57 -32.56 -5.18
N ALA A 136 7.51 -32.03 -5.79
CA ALA A 136 7.33 -32.15 -7.23
C ALA A 136 8.41 -31.35 -7.98
N PHE A 137 8.77 -30.15 -7.49
CA PHE A 137 9.85 -29.35 -8.07
C PHE A 137 11.23 -29.98 -7.84
N ALA A 138 11.53 -30.48 -6.64
CA ALA A 138 12.77 -31.19 -6.33
C ALA A 138 12.98 -32.42 -7.21
N LYS A 139 11.90 -33.16 -7.50
CA LYS A 139 11.95 -34.26 -8.48
C LYS A 139 12.40 -33.75 -9.86
N MET A 140 11.84 -32.63 -10.32
CA MET A 140 12.19 -32.06 -11.63
C MET A 140 13.67 -31.66 -11.66
N MET A 141 14.19 -31.05 -10.59
CA MET A 141 15.61 -30.71 -10.44
C MET A 141 16.51 -31.94 -10.43
N LEU A 142 16.18 -32.98 -9.66
CA LEU A 142 16.97 -34.22 -9.61
C LEU A 142 17.07 -34.88 -10.99
N VAL A 143 15.96 -34.93 -11.74
CA VAL A 143 16.01 -35.47 -13.11
C VAL A 143 16.87 -34.59 -14.02
N ALA A 144 16.83 -33.27 -13.86
CA ALA A 144 17.71 -32.35 -14.59
C ALA A 144 19.20 -32.56 -14.25
N LEU A 145 19.54 -32.90 -13.00
CA LEU A 145 20.88 -33.32 -12.57
C LEU A 145 21.32 -34.67 -13.15
N GLY A 146 20.43 -35.42 -13.79
CA GLY A 146 20.70 -36.70 -14.43
C GLY A 146 20.22 -37.93 -13.66
N TYR A 147 19.47 -37.76 -12.56
CA TYR A 147 18.80 -38.86 -11.90
C TYR A 147 17.72 -39.46 -12.81
N ASP A 148 17.71 -40.79 -12.97
CA ASP A 148 16.68 -41.45 -13.76
C ASP A 148 15.46 -41.71 -12.88
N ALA A 149 14.33 -41.04 -13.18
CA ALA A 149 13.13 -41.08 -12.36
C ALA A 149 12.57 -42.50 -12.12
N LYS A 150 12.82 -43.46 -13.02
CA LYS A 150 12.37 -44.85 -12.84
C LYS A 150 13.34 -45.62 -11.96
N VAL A 151 14.64 -45.48 -12.21
CA VAL A 151 15.68 -46.18 -11.44
C VAL A 151 15.69 -45.70 -9.98
N ALA A 152 15.55 -44.39 -9.76
CA ALA A 152 15.52 -43.78 -8.44
C ALA A 152 14.14 -43.86 -7.76
N ASN A 153 13.16 -44.53 -8.39
CA ASN A 153 11.79 -44.70 -7.87
C ASN A 153 11.10 -43.36 -7.53
N TYR A 154 11.24 -42.34 -8.39
CA TYR A 154 10.51 -41.06 -8.30
C TYR A 154 9.10 -41.14 -8.90
N VAL A 155 8.52 -42.34 -8.91
CA VAL A 155 7.17 -42.67 -9.38
C VAL A 155 6.57 -43.74 -8.46
N GLY A 156 5.24 -43.88 -8.45
CA GLY A 156 4.57 -44.86 -7.58
C GLY A 156 4.39 -44.35 -6.16
N ASN A 157 4.12 -45.24 -5.19
CA ASN A 157 3.67 -44.85 -3.85
C ASN A 157 4.76 -44.18 -2.99
N ASP A 158 6.02 -44.61 -3.14
CA ASP A 158 7.13 -44.15 -2.27
C ASP A 158 7.92 -42.98 -2.89
N TRP A 159 7.44 -42.43 -4.01
CA TRP A 159 8.19 -41.45 -4.80
C TRP A 159 8.64 -40.23 -3.99
N ALA A 160 7.75 -39.72 -3.14
CA ALA A 160 7.96 -38.49 -2.39
C ALA A 160 9.09 -38.67 -1.36
N ILE A 161 9.19 -39.86 -0.76
CA ILE A 161 10.23 -40.21 0.22
C ILE A 161 11.60 -40.28 -0.46
N ASN A 162 11.68 -40.95 -1.62
CA ASN A 162 12.93 -41.09 -2.37
C ASN A 162 13.42 -39.74 -2.88
N VAL A 163 12.52 -38.91 -3.42
CA VAL A 163 12.86 -37.55 -3.86
C VAL A 163 13.35 -36.70 -2.70
N ALA A 164 12.68 -36.73 -1.55
CA ALA A 164 13.12 -35.96 -0.38
C ALA A 164 14.53 -36.36 0.06
N ALA A 165 14.81 -37.67 0.13
CA ALA A 165 16.11 -38.18 0.53
C ALA A 165 17.21 -37.77 -0.45
N ASP A 166 16.98 -37.95 -1.75
CA ASP A 166 17.97 -37.62 -2.78
C ASP A 166 18.15 -36.10 -2.94
N ALA A 167 17.09 -35.31 -2.78
CA ALA A 167 17.19 -33.84 -2.79
C ALA A 167 18.10 -33.32 -1.67
N VAL A 168 18.00 -33.91 -0.47
CA VAL A 168 18.92 -33.61 0.64
C VAL A 168 20.34 -34.06 0.32
N ASN A 169 20.52 -35.27 -0.21
CA ASN A 169 21.85 -35.80 -0.55
C ASN A 169 22.54 -35.01 -1.67
N ALA A 170 21.77 -34.51 -2.64
CA ALA A 170 22.26 -33.68 -3.74
C ALA A 170 22.46 -32.21 -3.33
N GLY A 171 22.07 -31.82 -2.10
CA GLY A 171 22.22 -30.45 -1.61
C GLY A 171 21.20 -29.44 -2.16
N ILE A 172 20.14 -29.91 -2.83
CA ILE A 172 19.14 -29.05 -3.48
C ILE A 172 17.89 -28.81 -2.64
N ALA A 173 17.82 -29.36 -1.42
CA ALA A 173 16.68 -29.16 -0.53
C ALA A 173 16.89 -27.88 0.30
N PRO A 174 16.07 -26.83 0.11
CA PRO A 174 16.20 -25.61 0.88
C PRO A 174 16.01 -25.83 2.38
N LYS A 175 16.84 -25.17 3.19
CA LYS A 175 16.75 -25.25 4.65
C LYS A 175 15.50 -24.51 5.13
N GLY A 176 14.81 -25.08 6.13
CA GLY A 176 13.65 -24.43 6.77
C GLY A 176 12.33 -24.51 5.99
N ILE A 177 12.30 -25.16 4.82
CA ILE A 177 11.11 -25.27 3.97
C ILE A 177 10.50 -26.67 4.05
N VAL A 178 9.17 -26.74 4.15
CA VAL A 178 8.41 -28.00 4.11
C VAL A 178 8.13 -28.35 2.65
N LEU A 179 8.92 -29.25 2.07
CA LEU A 179 8.81 -29.62 0.65
C LEU A 179 7.45 -30.24 0.26
N ALA A 180 6.67 -30.74 1.22
CA ALA A 180 5.36 -31.31 0.94
C ALA A 180 4.31 -30.26 0.54
N ASP A 181 4.51 -29.00 0.93
CA ASP A 181 3.57 -27.90 0.71
C ASP A 181 3.77 -27.27 -0.68
N ALA A 182 2.80 -26.45 -1.10
CA ALA A 182 2.90 -25.63 -2.29
C ALA A 182 4.10 -24.68 -2.18
N MET A 183 4.89 -24.59 -3.23
CA MET A 183 6.14 -23.84 -3.24
C MET A 183 5.90 -22.41 -3.73
N THR A 184 6.49 -21.43 -3.04
CA THR A 184 6.49 -20.04 -3.52
C THR A 184 7.54 -19.84 -4.62
N ARG A 185 7.41 -18.75 -5.39
CA ARG A 185 8.38 -18.37 -6.43
C ARG A 185 9.80 -18.19 -5.87
N GLU A 186 9.95 -17.57 -4.70
CA GLU A 186 11.26 -17.42 -4.05
C GLU A 186 11.85 -18.77 -3.62
N GLN A 187 11.05 -19.65 -3.01
CA GLN A 187 11.50 -20.99 -2.63
C GLN A 187 11.95 -21.81 -3.85
N ALA A 188 11.28 -21.64 -4.99
CA ALA A 188 11.68 -22.24 -6.24
C ALA A 188 12.97 -21.63 -6.80
N ALA A 189 13.16 -20.31 -6.70
CA ALA A 189 14.41 -19.66 -7.08
C ALA A 189 15.58 -20.18 -6.22
N GLN A 190 15.38 -20.32 -4.91
CA GLN A 190 16.37 -20.91 -4.00
C GLN A 190 16.73 -22.35 -4.36
N MET A 191 15.73 -23.21 -4.61
CA MET A 191 15.98 -24.60 -5.01
C MET A 191 16.67 -24.70 -6.39
N ALA A 192 16.28 -23.85 -7.34
CA ALA A 192 16.91 -23.77 -8.65
C ALA A 192 18.36 -23.28 -8.56
N PHE A 193 18.64 -22.29 -7.71
CA PHE A 193 19.98 -21.82 -7.41
C PHE A 193 20.86 -22.90 -6.78
N GLN A 194 20.34 -23.62 -5.78
CA GLN A 194 21.06 -24.78 -5.20
C GLN A 194 21.30 -25.89 -6.23
N THR A 195 20.41 -26.02 -7.22
CA THR A 195 20.58 -26.97 -8.32
C THR A 195 21.71 -26.54 -9.26
N LEU A 196 21.94 -25.24 -9.47
CA LEU A 196 23.07 -24.75 -10.27
C LEU A 196 24.41 -25.27 -9.74
N THR A 197 24.58 -25.27 -8.42
CA THR A 197 25.84 -25.66 -7.76
C THR A 197 25.89 -27.15 -7.39
N ALA A 198 24.85 -27.93 -7.70
CA ALA A 198 24.79 -29.35 -7.40
C ALA A 198 25.48 -30.21 -8.47
N ASP A 199 26.02 -31.36 -8.02
CA ASP A 199 26.74 -32.30 -8.86
C ASP A 199 25.82 -32.99 -9.88
N MET A 200 26.23 -32.96 -11.15
CA MET A 200 25.64 -33.77 -12.21
C MET A 200 25.98 -35.24 -12.01
N VAL A 201 25.01 -36.13 -12.28
CA VAL A 201 25.18 -37.58 -12.18
C VAL A 201 24.75 -38.31 -13.44
N TYR A 202 25.23 -39.54 -13.60
CA TYR A 202 24.77 -40.45 -14.64
C TYR A 202 24.77 -41.91 -14.15
N TYR A 203 24.08 -42.78 -14.88
CA TYR A 203 24.03 -44.21 -14.62
C TYR A 203 24.86 -44.97 -15.64
N THR A 204 25.84 -45.75 -15.18
CA THR A 204 26.62 -46.64 -16.06
C THR A 204 25.76 -47.75 -16.67
N ASN A 205 24.70 -48.15 -15.96
CA ASN A 205 23.66 -49.04 -16.45
C ASN A 205 22.31 -48.66 -15.82
N LYS A 206 21.27 -48.44 -16.63
CA LYS A 206 19.91 -48.12 -16.17
C LYS A 206 19.06 -49.34 -15.81
N GLY A 207 19.67 -50.53 -15.85
CA GLY A 207 19.00 -51.80 -15.60
C GLY A 207 18.18 -52.27 -16.80
N THR A 208 17.98 -53.59 -16.89
CA THR A 208 17.15 -54.19 -17.94
C THR A 208 16.58 -55.53 -17.49
N THR A 209 15.43 -55.90 -18.02
CA THR A 209 14.86 -57.23 -17.83
C THR A 209 14.84 -57.94 -19.17
N VAL A 210 15.56 -59.06 -19.26
CA VAL A 210 15.59 -59.91 -20.45
C VAL A 210 14.66 -61.09 -20.23
N ASN A 211 13.60 -61.16 -21.02
CA ASN A 211 12.68 -62.30 -21.03
C ASN A 211 13.22 -63.36 -21.99
N THR A 212 13.49 -64.57 -21.49
CA THR A 212 13.87 -65.70 -22.33
C THR A 212 12.64 -66.39 -22.93
N PRO A 213 12.78 -67.11 -24.06
CA PRO A 213 11.65 -67.79 -24.71
C PRO A 213 10.95 -68.86 -23.85
N ASP A 214 11.60 -69.34 -22.78
CA ASP A 214 11.04 -70.29 -21.81
C ASP A 214 10.28 -69.63 -20.64
N GLY A 215 10.17 -68.29 -20.64
CA GLY A 215 9.47 -67.52 -19.62
C GLY A 215 10.32 -67.13 -18.40
N THR A 216 11.62 -67.48 -18.37
CA THR A 216 12.54 -67.02 -17.32
C THR A 216 12.88 -65.54 -17.52
N GLN A 217 13.04 -64.79 -16.43
CA GLN A 217 13.45 -63.39 -16.48
C GLN A 217 14.86 -63.25 -15.90
N VAL A 218 15.77 -62.66 -16.67
CA VAL A 218 17.07 -62.19 -16.17
C VAL A 218 16.96 -60.71 -15.91
N VAL A 219 16.92 -60.32 -14.63
CA VAL A 219 16.90 -58.93 -14.19
C VAL A 219 18.33 -58.48 -13.93
N VAL A 220 18.83 -57.56 -14.74
CA VAL A 220 20.06 -56.83 -14.46
C VAL A 220 19.67 -55.54 -13.76
N GLY A 221 20.00 -55.42 -12.48
CA GLY A 221 19.74 -54.21 -11.69
C GLY A 221 20.47 -52.99 -12.26
N ALA A 222 19.90 -51.80 -12.04
CA ALA A 222 20.55 -50.55 -12.38
C ALA A 222 21.74 -50.29 -11.45
N SER A 223 22.72 -49.49 -11.92
CA SER A 223 23.81 -49.01 -11.08
C SER A 223 23.30 -47.92 -10.11
N ALA A 224 24.09 -47.61 -9.09
CA ALA A 224 23.95 -46.33 -8.40
C ALA A 224 24.32 -45.17 -9.37
N PRO A 225 23.79 -43.95 -9.14
CA PRO A 225 24.26 -42.77 -9.85
C PRO A 225 25.74 -42.51 -9.53
N VAL A 226 26.48 -42.09 -10.54
CA VAL A 226 27.90 -41.73 -10.44
C VAL A 226 28.05 -40.28 -10.86
N LYS A 227 28.84 -39.50 -10.13
CA LYS A 227 29.16 -38.11 -10.45
C LYS A 227 29.82 -38.00 -11.83
N VAL A 228 29.43 -37.00 -12.61
CA VAL A 228 30.06 -36.68 -13.90
C VAL A 228 31.41 -36.03 -13.63
N ALA A 229 32.47 -36.51 -14.28
CA ALA A 229 33.81 -35.94 -14.10
C ALA A 229 33.94 -34.61 -14.86
N ASN A 230 34.68 -33.66 -14.27
CA ASN A 230 35.04 -32.37 -14.89
C ASN A 230 36.53 -32.05 -14.70
N SER A 231 37.00 -30.97 -15.35
CA SER A 231 38.34 -30.41 -15.20
C SER A 231 38.31 -29.22 -14.24
N LYS A 232 39.34 -29.10 -13.37
CA LYS A 232 39.56 -27.90 -12.54
C LYS A 232 39.71 -26.59 -13.32
N THR A 233 39.91 -26.65 -14.64
CA THR A 233 39.99 -25.46 -15.50
C THR A 233 38.63 -24.93 -15.90
N ASP A 234 37.62 -25.79 -15.86
CA ASP A 234 36.27 -25.53 -16.35
C ASP A 234 35.30 -25.35 -15.16
N ASP A 235 35.87 -25.15 -13.96
CA ASP A 235 35.15 -25.00 -12.71
C ASP A 235 34.60 -23.58 -12.56
N TYR A 236 33.32 -23.47 -12.16
CA TYR A 236 32.67 -22.17 -11.96
C TYR A 236 33.30 -21.38 -10.79
N ARG A 237 33.97 -22.05 -9.85
CA ARG A 237 34.70 -21.40 -8.74
C ARG A 237 36.03 -20.85 -9.23
N THR A 238 36.20 -19.55 -9.02
CA THR A 238 37.42 -18.84 -9.46
C THR A 238 38.61 -19.09 -8.52
N VAL A 239 38.35 -19.29 -7.23
CA VAL A 239 39.35 -19.55 -6.18
C VAL A 239 39.93 -20.95 -6.33
N SER A 240 41.25 -21.06 -6.53
CA SER A 240 41.90 -22.32 -6.89
C SER A 240 41.80 -23.42 -5.84
N ALA A 241 41.65 -23.05 -4.56
CA ALA A 241 41.50 -24.00 -3.46
C ALA A 241 40.13 -24.70 -3.44
N ASP A 242 39.10 -24.04 -3.96
CA ASP A 242 37.71 -24.52 -3.89
C ASP A 242 37.33 -25.40 -5.09
N ARG A 243 38.19 -25.44 -6.12
CA ARG A 243 37.93 -26.16 -7.37
C ARG A 243 38.04 -27.68 -7.23
N ASP A 244 37.13 -28.39 -7.87
CA ASP A 244 37.09 -29.84 -7.90
C ASP A 244 37.10 -30.45 -9.33
N GLU A 245 36.92 -31.76 -9.43
CA GLU A 245 36.95 -32.52 -10.69
C GLU A 245 35.59 -33.18 -10.97
N VAL A 246 34.52 -32.57 -10.47
CA VAL A 246 33.13 -33.00 -10.65
C VAL A 246 32.38 -31.92 -11.41
N GLN A 247 31.50 -32.31 -12.34
CA GLN A 247 30.70 -31.35 -13.08
C GLN A 247 29.50 -30.91 -12.25
N GLN A 248 29.37 -29.61 -11.99
CA GLN A 248 28.14 -29.01 -11.47
C GLN A 248 27.18 -28.62 -12.61
N PHE A 249 25.90 -28.40 -12.28
CA PHE A 249 24.88 -28.08 -13.29
C PHE A 249 25.21 -26.78 -14.06
N CYS A 250 25.65 -25.73 -13.36
CA CYS A 250 25.99 -24.45 -13.96
C CYS A 250 27.12 -24.55 -14.97
N GLU A 251 28.15 -25.36 -14.71
CA GLU A 251 29.30 -25.52 -15.61
C GLU A 251 28.90 -26.10 -16.97
N LYS A 252 27.81 -26.89 -16.99
CA LYS A 252 27.30 -27.49 -18.22
C LYS A 252 26.36 -26.57 -19.00
N TYR A 253 25.47 -25.86 -18.32
CA TYR A 253 24.37 -25.12 -18.97
C TYR A 253 24.53 -23.59 -18.92
N PHE A 254 25.40 -23.08 -18.05
CA PHE A 254 25.64 -21.66 -17.77
C PHE A 254 27.14 -21.38 -17.64
N SER A 255 27.93 -21.70 -18.67
CA SER A 255 29.40 -21.64 -18.62
C SER A 255 30.01 -20.26 -18.33
N ASP A 256 29.23 -19.19 -18.50
CA ASP A 256 29.66 -17.82 -18.18
C ASP A 256 29.48 -17.48 -16.69
N LEU A 257 28.71 -18.28 -15.95
CA LEU A 257 28.51 -18.08 -14.52
C LEU A 257 29.76 -18.49 -13.73
N SER A 258 30.21 -17.61 -12.84
CA SER A 258 31.36 -17.89 -11.96
C SER A 258 31.18 -17.26 -10.59
N VAL A 259 31.84 -17.84 -9.59
CA VAL A 259 31.82 -17.36 -8.20
C VAL A 259 33.23 -17.17 -7.64
N ASN A 260 33.41 -16.16 -6.79
CA ASN A 260 34.63 -15.91 -6.03
C ASN A 260 34.30 -15.84 -4.54
N ASN A 261 34.83 -16.80 -3.77
CA ASN A 261 34.54 -16.97 -2.34
C ASN A 261 35.68 -16.48 -1.42
N ASN A 262 36.67 -15.79 -1.98
CA ASN A 262 37.84 -15.27 -1.24
C ASN A 262 37.77 -13.73 -1.07
N GLY A 263 36.57 -13.17 -1.13
CA GLY A 263 36.31 -11.74 -0.99
C GLY A 263 35.63 -11.40 0.32
N SER A 264 35.53 -10.11 0.59
CA SER A 264 34.67 -9.57 1.65
C SER A 264 33.73 -8.53 1.06
N ASP A 265 32.56 -8.38 1.68
CA ASP A 265 31.66 -7.27 1.37
C ASP A 265 32.19 -5.95 1.97
N ASP A 266 31.44 -4.87 1.76
CA ASP A 266 31.82 -3.52 2.22
C ASP A 266 31.99 -3.43 3.75
N PHE A 267 31.28 -4.26 4.52
CA PHE A 267 31.43 -4.34 5.98
C PHE A 267 32.62 -5.21 6.43
N GLY A 268 33.26 -5.93 5.52
CA GLY A 268 34.35 -6.85 5.79
C GLY A 268 33.91 -8.27 6.13
N ARG A 269 32.64 -8.62 5.87
CA ARG A 269 32.14 -9.99 6.05
C ARG A 269 32.67 -10.87 4.92
N PRO A 270 33.12 -12.10 5.19
CA PRO A 270 33.41 -13.08 4.13
C PRO A 270 32.22 -13.16 3.17
N SER A 271 32.47 -13.23 1.87
CA SER A 271 31.41 -13.11 0.86
C SER A 271 31.66 -13.95 -0.38
N GLU A 272 30.57 -14.25 -1.09
CA GLU A 272 30.55 -14.86 -2.40
C GLU A 272 30.20 -13.81 -3.45
N GLN A 273 31.11 -13.56 -4.39
CA GLN A 273 30.87 -12.64 -5.51
C GLN A 273 30.54 -13.43 -6.77
N TRP A 274 29.33 -13.22 -7.30
CA TRP A 274 28.85 -13.87 -8.53
C TRP A 274 29.02 -12.98 -9.76
N LYS A 275 29.41 -13.60 -10.87
CA LYS A 275 29.54 -12.93 -12.18
C LYS A 275 28.94 -13.80 -13.27
N ASN A 276 28.31 -13.16 -14.25
CA ASN A 276 27.92 -13.77 -15.52
C ASN A 276 28.75 -13.15 -16.65
N GLY A 277 29.77 -13.87 -17.11
CA GLY A 277 30.80 -13.37 -18.00
C GLY A 277 31.60 -12.24 -17.33
N SER A 278 31.58 -11.05 -17.93
CA SER A 278 32.22 -9.86 -17.35
C SER A 278 31.30 -9.04 -16.45
N LYS A 279 30.00 -9.35 -16.39
CA LYS A 279 29.02 -8.59 -15.62
C LYS A 279 28.97 -9.12 -14.18
N GLU A 280 29.17 -8.24 -13.22
CA GLU A 280 28.92 -8.56 -11.80
C GLU A 280 27.42 -8.70 -11.57
N ILE A 281 27.04 -9.78 -10.88
CA ILE A 281 25.66 -10.01 -10.43
C ILE A 281 25.49 -9.39 -9.05
N GLY A 282 26.43 -9.64 -8.14
CA GLY A 282 26.40 -9.09 -6.78
C GLY A 282 27.44 -9.75 -5.88
N THR A 283 27.58 -9.20 -4.68
CA THR A 283 28.45 -9.73 -3.61
C THR A 283 27.57 -10.01 -2.38
N TYR A 284 27.57 -11.26 -1.92
CA TYR A 284 26.66 -11.73 -0.87
C TYR A 284 27.45 -12.22 0.33
N ALA A 285 27.18 -11.67 1.51
CA ALA A 285 27.85 -12.08 2.73
C ALA A 285 27.54 -13.54 3.07
N SER A 286 28.56 -14.27 3.50
CA SER A 286 28.43 -15.61 4.06
C SER A 286 27.53 -15.59 5.29
N THR A 287 26.89 -16.71 5.60
CA THR A 287 26.15 -16.85 6.86
C THR A 287 27.13 -16.85 8.04
N ALA A 288 26.90 -15.99 9.03
CA ALA A 288 27.73 -15.96 10.24
C ALA A 288 27.58 -17.24 11.08
N ASP A 289 28.67 -17.67 11.71
CA ASP A 289 28.67 -18.81 12.64
C ASP A 289 27.98 -18.46 13.97
N ALA A 290 28.06 -17.19 14.37
CA ALA A 290 27.30 -16.63 15.48
C ALA A 290 26.98 -15.15 15.24
N SER A 291 25.84 -14.69 15.75
CA SER A 291 25.40 -13.30 15.65
C SER A 291 24.90 -12.77 16.99
N TYR A 292 25.19 -11.51 17.31
CA TYR A 292 24.80 -10.85 18.56
C TYR A 292 24.24 -9.46 18.29
N THR A 293 23.26 -9.05 19.10
CA THR A 293 22.64 -7.71 19.08
C THR A 293 22.66 -7.03 20.44
N GLU A 294 23.37 -7.63 21.40
CA GLU A 294 23.62 -7.13 22.75
C GLU A 294 25.12 -7.14 23.04
N GLU A 295 25.52 -6.60 24.19
CA GLU A 295 26.91 -6.68 24.66
C GLU A 295 27.38 -8.16 24.73
N VAL A 296 28.46 -8.46 24.00
CA VAL A 296 29.04 -9.80 23.96
C VAL A 296 30.43 -9.81 24.60
N LYS A 297 30.74 -10.94 25.26
CA LYS A 297 32.00 -11.18 25.96
C LYS A 297 32.80 -12.28 25.29
N SER A 298 34.12 -12.24 25.51
CA SER A 298 35.09 -13.22 25.01
C SER A 298 34.69 -14.67 25.29
N LYS A 299 34.26 -15.01 26.52
CA LYS A 299 33.79 -16.35 26.87
C LYS A 299 32.53 -16.81 26.13
N THR A 300 31.66 -15.88 25.73
CA THR A 300 30.42 -16.18 25.01
C THR A 300 30.77 -16.54 23.57
N ILE A 301 31.53 -15.67 22.89
CA ILE A 301 32.04 -15.91 21.53
C ILE A 301 32.79 -17.25 21.48
N TYR A 302 33.72 -17.47 22.41
CA TYR A 302 34.49 -18.72 22.48
C TYR A 302 33.58 -19.97 22.56
N SER A 303 32.51 -19.89 23.36
CA SER A 303 31.60 -21.02 23.58
C SER A 303 30.68 -21.25 22.38
N ASP A 304 30.19 -20.19 21.75
CA ASP A 304 29.23 -20.27 20.65
C ASP A 304 29.91 -20.73 19.36
N LEU A 305 31.13 -20.24 19.10
CA LEU A 305 31.98 -20.69 17.99
C LEU A 305 32.61 -22.07 18.23
N GLY A 306 32.51 -22.62 19.44
CA GLY A 306 33.04 -23.95 19.76
C GLY A 306 34.57 -24.06 19.69
N LEU A 307 35.30 -22.96 19.90
CA LEU A 307 36.74 -22.90 19.71
C LEU A 307 37.50 -23.85 20.66
N GLY A 308 38.55 -24.48 20.14
CA GLY A 308 39.42 -25.37 20.93
C GLY A 308 40.44 -24.62 21.78
N GLU A 309 40.99 -23.53 21.25
CA GLU A 309 42.13 -22.79 21.82
C GLU A 309 41.86 -21.28 21.86
N THR A 310 42.74 -20.52 22.53
CA THR A 310 42.64 -19.05 22.53
C THR A 310 43.00 -18.51 21.15
N THR A 311 42.14 -17.66 20.60
CA THR A 311 42.30 -17.09 19.25
C THR A 311 42.31 -15.57 19.31
N LYS A 312 43.11 -14.95 18.44
CA LYS A 312 43.00 -13.51 18.15
C LYS A 312 42.02 -13.36 17.00
N ALA A 313 40.94 -12.64 17.24
CA ALA A 313 39.97 -12.32 16.22
C ALA A 313 40.29 -10.97 15.59
N ASP A 314 40.26 -10.93 14.26
CA ASP A 314 40.25 -9.67 13.53
C ASP A 314 38.90 -8.98 13.77
N VAL A 315 38.93 -7.68 14.07
CA VAL A 315 37.71 -6.91 14.32
C VAL A 315 37.56 -5.87 13.23
N ILE A 316 36.38 -5.82 12.62
CA ILE A 316 36.02 -4.84 11.60
C ILE A 316 34.77 -4.11 12.10
N VAL A 317 34.82 -2.79 12.18
CA VAL A 317 33.68 -1.96 12.60
C VAL A 317 33.31 -1.06 11.45
N ASP A 318 32.09 -1.20 10.93
CA ASP A 318 31.56 -0.42 9.81
C ASP A 318 32.53 -0.41 8.61
N GLY A 319 33.02 -1.59 8.20
CA GLY A 319 33.97 -1.76 7.09
C GLY A 319 35.42 -1.37 7.40
N LYS A 320 35.71 -0.83 8.59
CA LYS A 320 37.07 -0.40 8.98
C LYS A 320 37.72 -1.37 9.96
N THR A 321 38.94 -1.79 9.66
CA THR A 321 39.74 -2.61 10.58
C THR A 321 39.96 -1.87 11.91
N ALA A 322 39.63 -2.56 13.00
CA ALA A 322 39.84 -2.13 14.38
C ALA A 322 40.94 -2.97 15.05
N ALA A 323 41.19 -2.73 16.33
CA ALA A 323 42.16 -3.53 17.09
C ALA A 323 41.65 -4.95 17.34
N ASP A 324 42.52 -5.94 17.17
CA ASP A 324 42.21 -7.36 17.41
C ASP A 324 41.58 -7.58 18.79
N PHE A 325 40.67 -8.55 18.87
CA PHE A 325 40.05 -8.98 20.10
C PHE A 325 40.48 -10.39 20.48
N THR A 326 40.89 -10.60 21.74
CA THR A 326 41.29 -11.94 22.20
C THR A 326 40.06 -12.73 22.65
N VAL A 327 39.77 -13.81 21.94
CA VAL A 327 38.67 -14.75 22.25
C VAL A 327 39.22 -15.92 23.05
N LYS A 328 38.78 -16.06 24.30
CA LYS A 328 39.36 -16.98 25.27
C LYS A 328 38.32 -17.59 26.20
N LYS A 329 38.51 -18.88 26.48
CA LYS A 329 37.70 -19.63 27.45
C LYS A 329 37.65 -18.96 28.82
N GLY A 330 36.44 -18.69 29.29
CA GLY A 330 36.18 -18.18 30.64
C GLY A 330 36.60 -16.72 30.86
N ASP A 331 36.99 -16.00 29.81
CA ASP A 331 37.36 -14.59 29.89
C ASP A 331 36.11 -13.69 29.84
N ASP A 332 35.98 -12.81 30.82
CA ASP A 332 34.85 -11.89 30.97
C ASP A 332 35.05 -10.54 30.25
N THR A 333 36.16 -10.38 29.54
CA THR A 333 36.46 -9.19 28.72
C THR A 333 35.36 -8.97 27.68
N LYS A 334 34.88 -7.74 27.58
CA LYS A 334 33.80 -7.32 26.68
C LYS A 334 34.38 -6.92 25.33
N LEU A 335 33.68 -7.23 24.26
CA LEU A 335 33.94 -6.59 22.97
C LEU A 335 33.38 -5.17 23.04
N GLU A 336 34.24 -4.17 23.25
CA GLU A 336 33.83 -2.78 23.51
C GLU A 336 32.97 -2.17 22.40
N ALA A 337 33.10 -2.65 21.16
CA ALA A 337 32.28 -2.22 20.03
C ALA A 337 30.85 -2.80 20.05
N SER A 338 30.59 -3.89 20.78
CA SER A 338 29.28 -4.52 20.90
C SER A 338 28.35 -3.79 21.89
N GLY A 339 27.03 -3.99 21.76
CA GLY A 339 26.03 -3.41 22.66
C GLY A 339 24.62 -3.61 22.11
N ASN A 340 23.63 -3.11 22.85
CA ASN A 340 22.23 -3.14 22.42
C ASN A 340 22.07 -2.53 21.03
N GLY A 341 21.47 -3.27 20.10
CA GLY A 341 21.15 -2.79 18.76
C GLY A 341 22.34 -2.63 17.82
N VAL A 342 23.52 -3.15 18.22
CA VAL A 342 24.70 -3.27 17.34
C VAL A 342 24.80 -4.72 16.90
N LEU A 343 24.79 -4.95 15.59
CA LEU A 343 24.94 -6.29 15.04
C LEU A 343 26.43 -6.68 15.06
N VAL A 344 26.74 -7.79 15.72
CA VAL A 344 28.07 -8.41 15.69
C VAL A 344 27.93 -9.78 15.05
N GLU A 345 28.58 -9.97 13.92
CA GLU A 345 28.65 -11.24 13.19
C GLU A 345 30.05 -11.84 13.34
N ALA A 346 30.12 -13.11 13.72
CA ALA A 346 31.35 -13.84 13.92
C ALA A 346 31.48 -14.95 12.88
N PHE A 347 32.64 -15.02 12.24
CA PHE A 347 32.98 -15.96 11.19
C PHE A 347 34.23 -16.74 11.57
N VAL A 348 34.24 -18.04 11.29
CA VAL A 348 35.39 -18.94 11.49
C VAL A 348 35.73 -19.58 10.16
N ASP A 349 36.97 -19.37 9.69
CA ASP A 349 37.45 -20.01 8.48
C ASP A 349 37.93 -21.46 8.72
N SER A 350 38.34 -22.13 7.65
CA SER A 350 38.84 -23.51 7.72
C SER A 350 40.14 -23.67 8.51
N ASP A 351 40.86 -22.57 8.78
CA ASP A 351 42.11 -22.52 9.54
C ASP A 351 41.88 -22.08 11.00
N ASP A 352 40.62 -22.06 11.47
CA ASP A 352 40.17 -21.59 12.79
C ASP A 352 40.48 -20.09 13.07
N ASN A 353 40.71 -19.28 12.04
CA ASN A 353 40.83 -17.83 12.20
C ASN A 353 39.44 -17.23 12.41
N VAL A 354 39.34 -16.23 13.29
CA VAL A 354 38.07 -15.62 13.67
C VAL A 354 38.03 -14.19 13.14
N THR A 355 36.95 -13.83 12.44
CA THR A 355 36.64 -12.45 12.06
C THR A 355 35.36 -12.02 12.77
N LEU A 356 35.40 -10.88 13.46
CA LEU A 356 34.26 -10.24 14.10
C LEU A 356 33.92 -8.97 13.34
N VAL A 357 32.77 -8.96 12.68
CA VAL A 357 32.25 -7.79 11.97
C VAL A 357 31.18 -7.14 12.83
N VAL A 358 31.34 -5.84 13.07
CA VAL A 358 30.47 -5.02 13.90
C VAL A 358 29.80 -3.98 13.01
N ILE A 359 28.48 -4.01 12.92
CA ILE A 359 27.67 -3.15 12.08
C ILE A 359 26.79 -2.29 12.98
N ASN A 360 26.99 -0.99 12.92
CA ASN A 360 26.19 -0.01 13.66
C ASN A 360 24.98 0.43 12.84
N THR A 361 23.82 0.47 13.50
CA THR A 361 22.62 1.13 12.98
C THR A 361 22.56 2.55 13.51
N TYR A 362 22.40 3.50 12.61
CA TYR A 362 22.26 4.92 12.90
C TYR A 362 20.85 5.40 12.58
N VAL A 363 20.50 6.58 13.08
CA VAL A 363 19.21 7.23 12.81
C VAL A 363 19.44 8.62 12.24
N GLY A 364 18.64 8.97 11.23
CA GLY A 364 18.67 10.27 10.57
C GLY A 364 17.28 10.70 10.10
N GLU A 365 17.14 11.97 9.79
CA GLU A 365 15.95 12.55 9.15
C GLU A 365 16.26 12.71 7.65
N VAL A 366 15.33 12.33 6.77
CA VAL A 366 15.44 12.59 5.33
C VAL A 366 15.34 14.10 5.11
N SER A 367 16.37 14.68 4.49
CA SER A 367 16.46 16.12 4.24
C SER A 367 16.08 16.53 2.82
N LYS A 368 16.02 15.57 1.90
CA LYS A 368 15.71 15.80 0.48
C LYS A 368 15.37 14.48 -0.21
N VAL A 369 14.42 14.52 -1.13
CA VAL A 369 14.01 13.41 -2.00
C VAL A 369 14.12 13.84 -3.46
N VAL A 370 14.68 12.98 -4.32
CA VAL A 370 14.78 13.20 -5.76
C VAL A 370 14.26 11.99 -6.51
N ASP A 371 13.06 12.12 -7.07
CA ASP A 371 12.36 11.05 -7.77
C ASP A 371 12.93 10.77 -9.18
N ALA A 372 12.55 9.61 -9.72
CA ALA A 372 12.96 9.12 -11.04
C ALA A 372 12.62 10.12 -12.18
N ASP A 373 11.53 10.87 -12.04
CA ASP A 373 11.12 11.90 -13.02
C ASP A 373 11.97 13.18 -12.94
N SER A 374 12.72 13.37 -11.85
CA SER A 374 13.52 14.56 -11.55
C SER A 374 15.03 14.36 -11.77
N VAL A 375 15.49 13.12 -11.92
CA VAL A 375 16.89 12.78 -12.21
C VAL A 375 17.18 12.84 -13.72
N LYS A 376 18.47 12.98 -14.06
CA LYS A 376 18.90 12.92 -15.46
C LYS A 376 18.82 11.46 -15.95
N LYS A 377 18.75 11.27 -17.27
CA LYS A 377 18.63 9.93 -17.90
C LYS A 377 19.67 8.87 -17.47
N ASP A 378 20.80 9.31 -16.91
CA ASP A 378 21.92 8.46 -16.50
C ASP A 378 22.16 8.53 -14.97
N GLU A 379 21.17 8.97 -14.18
CA GLU A 379 21.26 9.13 -12.72
C GLU A 379 20.06 8.43 -12.07
N GLU A 380 20.30 7.66 -11.00
CA GLU A 380 19.27 6.97 -10.23
C GLU A 380 18.60 7.94 -9.22
N PRO A 381 17.31 7.75 -8.89
CA PRO A 381 16.65 8.50 -7.82
C PRO A 381 17.35 8.29 -6.49
N TYR A 382 17.23 9.28 -5.60
CA TYR A 382 18.00 9.28 -4.37
C TYR A 382 17.39 10.14 -3.27
N ILE A 383 17.80 9.87 -2.04
CA ILE A 383 17.51 10.69 -0.86
C ILE A 383 18.81 11.26 -0.26
N GLU A 384 18.71 12.35 0.50
CA GLU A 384 19.81 12.87 1.31
C GLU A 384 19.45 12.86 2.81
N ILE A 385 20.30 12.30 3.67
CA ILE A 385 20.08 12.24 5.14
C ILE A 385 20.71 13.46 5.83
N ALA A 386 19.93 14.12 6.68
CA ALA A 386 20.31 15.33 7.40
C ALA A 386 21.55 15.13 8.28
N GLY A 387 22.48 16.09 8.22
CA GLY A 387 23.68 16.11 9.06
C GLY A 387 24.85 15.28 8.54
N LEU A 388 24.68 14.55 7.44
CA LEU A 388 25.75 13.91 6.69
C LEU A 388 26.19 14.84 5.54
N THR A 389 27.50 14.89 5.24
CA THR A 389 28.06 15.80 4.22
C THR A 389 28.84 15.03 3.16
N GLY A 390 28.76 15.46 1.89
CA GLY A 390 29.41 14.77 0.76
C GLY A 390 28.65 13.53 0.29
N ASN A 391 29.33 12.59 -0.36
CA ASN A 391 28.72 11.34 -0.85
C ASN A 391 28.06 10.51 0.26
N GLY A 392 28.56 10.59 1.50
CA GLY A 392 28.03 9.84 2.64
C GLY A 392 26.68 10.33 3.18
N GLY A 393 26.05 11.34 2.57
CA GLY A 393 24.66 11.72 2.87
C GLY A 393 23.66 11.28 1.81
N LYS A 394 24.12 10.93 0.60
CA LYS A 394 23.29 10.52 -0.54
C LYS A 394 23.07 9.00 -0.50
N PHE A 395 21.83 8.55 -0.67
CA PHE A 395 21.51 7.14 -0.87
C PHE A 395 20.60 6.97 -2.09
N GLU A 396 21.06 6.18 -3.06
CA GLU A 396 20.31 5.90 -4.29
C GLU A 396 19.23 4.85 -4.01
N THR A 397 17.97 5.17 -4.33
CA THR A 397 16.83 4.33 -3.99
C THR A 397 15.60 4.65 -4.84
N ASN A 398 14.88 3.61 -5.23
CA ASN A 398 13.56 3.68 -5.86
C ASN A 398 12.41 3.61 -4.84
N ALA A 399 12.71 3.41 -3.56
CA ALA A 399 11.70 3.39 -2.51
C ALA A 399 11.18 4.81 -2.26
N SER A 400 9.87 4.90 -1.99
CA SER A 400 9.23 6.17 -1.67
C SER A 400 9.56 6.54 -0.22
N PHE A 401 10.25 7.66 -0.04
CA PHE A 401 10.48 8.35 1.23
C PHE A 401 9.97 9.78 1.11
N ASP A 402 9.56 10.37 2.22
CA ASP A 402 9.20 11.78 2.31
C ASP A 402 10.29 12.57 3.04
N GLU A 403 10.38 13.88 2.77
CA GLU A 403 11.19 14.77 3.61
C GLU A 403 10.67 14.73 5.06
N ASP A 404 11.59 14.84 6.02
CA ASP A 404 11.39 14.68 7.46
C ASP A 404 11.13 13.22 7.94
N ASP A 405 11.12 12.22 7.05
CA ASP A 405 11.04 10.81 7.47
C ASP A 405 12.22 10.44 8.36
N VAL A 406 11.92 9.79 9.49
CA VAL A 406 12.94 9.23 10.39
C VAL A 406 13.33 7.85 9.88
N VAL A 407 14.58 7.73 9.43
CA VAL A 407 15.12 6.51 8.83
C VAL A 407 16.27 5.95 9.65
N LEU A 408 16.38 4.62 9.63
CA LEU A 408 17.54 3.86 10.07
C LEU A 408 18.49 3.66 8.90
N TYR A 409 19.79 3.86 9.13
CA TYR A 409 20.79 3.62 8.09
C TYR A 409 22.06 2.95 8.64
N THR A 410 22.75 2.22 7.77
CA THR A 410 24.07 1.60 8.06
C THR A 410 25.15 2.22 7.20
N VAL A 411 26.38 2.28 7.72
CA VAL A 411 27.52 2.88 7.02
C VAL A 411 28.66 1.87 6.94
N ALA A 412 29.31 1.76 5.78
CA ALA A 412 30.56 1.02 5.63
C ALA A 412 31.60 1.91 4.96
N ASP A 413 32.80 1.97 5.56
CA ASP A 413 33.93 2.86 5.21
C ASP A 413 33.62 4.37 5.10
N GLY A 414 32.38 4.81 5.37
CA GLY A 414 31.92 6.19 5.26
C GLY A 414 30.78 6.39 4.27
N ASP A 415 30.43 5.36 3.50
CA ASP A 415 29.33 5.36 2.55
C ASP A 415 28.08 4.68 3.15
N ILE A 416 26.90 5.23 2.86
CA ILE A 416 25.62 4.64 3.30
C ILE A 416 25.38 3.37 2.50
N GLN A 417 25.08 2.29 3.22
CA GLN A 417 24.88 0.97 2.66
C GLN A 417 23.41 0.56 2.63
N THR A 418 22.62 0.98 3.63
CA THR A 418 21.18 0.71 3.69
C THR A 418 20.45 1.89 4.29
N VAL A 419 19.20 2.08 3.89
CA VAL A 419 18.24 3.00 4.52
C VAL A 419 16.87 2.32 4.62
N THR A 420 16.24 2.38 5.79
CA THR A 420 14.91 1.81 6.06
C THR A 420 14.12 2.74 6.97
N MET A 421 12.79 2.70 6.93
CA MET A 421 11.95 3.48 7.85
C MET A 421 12.13 3.03 9.29
N ALA A 422 12.29 3.97 10.22
CA ALA A 422 12.34 3.65 11.64
C ALA A 422 10.94 3.33 12.18
N LYS A 423 10.84 2.32 13.03
CA LYS A 423 9.56 1.98 13.67
C LYS A 423 9.24 3.03 14.73
N LYS A 424 8.11 3.73 14.54
CA LYS A 424 7.57 4.75 15.46
C LYS A 424 6.52 4.16 16.41
N ILE A 425 6.56 4.54 17.68
CA ILE A 425 5.55 4.26 18.71
C ILE A 425 5.15 5.61 19.31
N GLU A 426 3.90 6.01 19.08
CA GLU A 426 3.43 7.37 19.38
C GLU A 426 2.86 7.51 20.79
N ASP A 427 2.91 8.74 21.30
CA ASP A 427 2.23 9.22 22.52
C ASP A 427 2.40 8.30 23.74
N GLN A 428 3.66 8.07 24.15
CA GLN A 428 3.99 7.22 25.29
C GLN A 428 4.34 8.07 26.52
N GLU A 429 3.60 7.94 27.63
CA GLU A 429 3.88 8.72 28.86
C GLU A 429 5.07 8.14 29.63
N VAL A 430 6.13 8.93 29.80
CA VAL A 430 7.35 8.51 30.50
C VAL A 430 7.15 8.49 32.01
N THR A 431 7.05 7.29 32.58
CA THR A 431 6.81 7.09 34.02
C THR A 431 8.09 6.99 34.85
N SER A 432 9.21 6.54 34.26
CA SER A 432 10.51 6.49 34.95
C SER A 432 11.69 6.48 33.98
N LYS A 433 12.87 6.94 34.44
CA LYS A 433 14.13 6.85 33.68
C LYS A 433 15.26 6.27 34.52
N THR A 434 16.13 5.49 33.89
CA THR A 434 17.32 4.89 34.52
C THR A 434 18.58 5.32 33.75
N GLY A 435 19.01 6.58 33.95
CA GLY A 435 20.17 7.16 33.26
C GLY A 435 20.12 6.93 31.74
N ASP A 436 21.28 6.66 31.15
CA ASP A 436 21.44 6.44 29.70
C ASP A 436 21.27 4.95 29.30
N THR A 437 20.51 4.18 30.07
CA THR A 437 20.34 2.73 29.82
C THR A 437 18.95 2.35 29.34
N LYS A 438 17.92 2.95 29.94
CA LYS A 438 16.51 2.65 29.67
C LYS A 438 15.58 3.70 30.27
N PHE A 439 14.34 3.71 29.80
CA PHE A 439 13.21 4.37 30.42
C PHE A 439 11.98 3.46 30.42
N VAL A 440 10.94 3.86 31.14
CA VAL A 440 9.64 3.20 31.14
C VAL A 440 8.61 4.19 30.66
N ALA A 441 7.83 3.83 29.64
CA ALA A 441 6.71 4.60 29.16
C ALA A 441 5.47 3.70 29.03
N ASP A 442 4.31 4.19 29.46
CA ASP A 442 3.03 3.43 29.51
C ASP A 442 3.12 2.03 30.15
N GLY A 443 4.06 1.85 31.09
CA GLY A 443 4.31 0.59 31.77
C GLY A 443 5.25 -0.38 31.03
N GLU A 444 5.66 -0.08 29.79
CA GLU A 444 6.66 -0.83 29.04
C GLU A 444 8.08 -0.31 29.26
N THR A 445 9.07 -1.21 29.28
CA THR A 445 10.49 -0.84 29.46
C THR A 445 11.20 -0.77 28.12
N TYR A 446 11.69 0.41 27.78
CA TYR A 446 12.43 0.68 26.56
C TYR A 446 13.93 0.83 26.86
N LYS A 447 14.75 0.00 26.23
CA LYS A 447 16.22 0.05 26.35
C LYS A 447 16.81 0.85 25.20
N TYR A 448 17.83 1.67 25.46
CA TYR A 448 18.50 2.41 24.41
C TYR A 448 19.44 1.54 23.58
N ASN A 449 19.55 1.87 22.29
CA ASN A 449 20.59 1.40 21.40
C ASN A 449 21.96 1.92 21.90
N LYS A 450 23.05 1.19 21.69
CA LYS A 450 24.40 1.60 22.09
C LYS A 450 24.78 2.98 21.54
N ASN A 451 24.38 3.27 20.30
CA ASN A 451 24.70 4.49 19.56
C ASN A 451 23.58 5.54 19.62
N HIS A 452 22.63 5.40 20.56
CA HIS A 452 21.58 6.40 20.79
C HIS A 452 22.18 7.78 21.08
N ARG A 453 21.41 8.83 20.76
CA ARG A 453 21.74 10.18 21.24
C ARG A 453 21.37 10.30 22.72
N THR A 454 22.07 11.12 23.49
CA THR A 454 21.62 11.42 24.85
C THR A 454 20.32 12.21 24.80
N TYR A 455 19.25 11.68 25.42
CA TYR A 455 17.95 12.36 25.51
C TYR A 455 17.72 12.89 26.92
N ASP A 456 17.47 14.20 27.04
CA ASP A 456 17.05 14.84 28.29
C ASP A 456 15.54 14.66 28.53
N ILE A 457 15.07 13.41 28.57
CA ILE A 457 13.64 13.10 28.72
C ILE A 457 13.15 13.52 30.13
N THR A 458 12.11 14.33 30.16
CA THR A 458 11.40 14.77 31.37
C THR A 458 10.51 13.64 31.91
N LEU A 459 10.33 13.55 33.23
CA LEU A 459 9.36 12.60 33.77
C LEU A 459 7.94 13.12 33.52
N LYS A 460 7.04 12.20 33.20
CA LYS A 460 5.65 12.44 32.78
C LYS A 460 5.49 13.14 31.43
N SER A 461 6.54 13.35 30.65
CA SER A 461 6.35 13.81 29.27
C SER A 461 5.77 12.68 28.40
N SER A 462 5.02 13.06 27.37
CA SER A 462 4.65 12.14 26.28
C SER A 462 5.80 12.09 25.29
N VAL A 463 6.16 10.92 24.79
CA VAL A 463 7.23 10.78 23.80
C VAL A 463 6.79 9.96 22.61
N ASP A 464 7.28 10.32 21.42
CA ASP A 464 7.31 9.43 20.27
C ASP A 464 8.64 8.68 20.28
N ILE A 465 8.55 7.35 20.31
CA ILE A 465 9.71 6.45 20.44
C ILE A 465 10.01 5.83 19.08
N TYR A 466 11.23 5.99 18.61
CA TYR A 466 11.72 5.34 17.40
C TYR A 466 12.71 4.25 17.77
N THR A 467 12.48 3.03 17.29
CA THR A 467 13.33 1.87 17.56
C THR A 467 14.07 1.38 16.34
N ASP A 468 15.24 0.76 16.55
CA ASP A 468 15.89 -0.08 15.56
C ASP A 468 15.11 -1.38 15.29
N ASN A 469 15.60 -2.17 14.35
CA ASN A 469 15.00 -3.45 13.95
C ASN A 469 15.03 -4.52 15.06
N TYR A 470 15.75 -4.28 16.15
CA TYR A 470 15.85 -5.17 17.31
C TYR A 470 15.02 -4.68 18.51
N GLY A 471 14.32 -3.55 18.36
CA GLY A 471 13.45 -2.96 19.38
C GLY A 471 14.19 -2.08 20.41
N TYR A 472 15.44 -1.68 20.15
CA TYR A 472 16.14 -0.72 21.01
C TYR A 472 15.92 0.70 20.51
N VAL A 473 15.77 1.64 21.44
CA VAL A 473 15.45 3.03 21.15
C VAL A 473 16.65 3.74 20.53
N VAL A 474 16.46 4.29 19.33
CA VAL A 474 17.47 5.02 18.57
C VAL A 474 17.19 6.52 18.50
N TYR A 475 15.93 6.93 18.66
CA TYR A 475 15.50 8.32 18.68
C TYR A 475 14.26 8.48 19.55
N VAL A 476 14.18 9.57 20.28
CA VAL A 476 13.01 9.94 21.09
C VAL A 476 12.70 11.39 20.80
N GLU A 477 11.46 11.65 20.42
CA GLU A 477 10.93 12.99 20.31
C GLU A 477 10.04 13.26 21.52
N GLU A 478 10.42 14.23 22.34
CA GLU A 478 9.72 14.56 23.57
C GLU A 478 8.70 15.69 23.35
N TYR A 479 7.51 15.47 23.92
CA TYR A 479 6.44 16.44 24.02
C TYR A 479 5.98 16.55 25.49
N GLU A 480 5.56 17.72 25.93
CA GLU A 480 5.02 17.87 27.28
C GLU A 480 3.69 17.10 27.43
N ALA A 481 3.47 16.50 28.61
CA ALA A 481 2.45 15.50 28.94
C ALA A 481 1.04 15.77 28.38
N GLY A 482 0.41 14.72 27.82
CA GLY A 482 -1.02 14.67 27.51
C GLY A 482 -1.37 15.46 26.26
N SER A 483 -1.37 14.80 25.09
CA SER A 483 -1.86 15.34 23.80
C SER A 483 -1.75 16.87 23.70
N ALA A 484 -0.52 17.39 23.84
CA ALA A 484 -0.28 18.82 24.01
C ALA A 484 -0.86 19.58 22.81
N SER A 485 -2.03 20.14 23.04
CA SER A 485 -2.80 20.84 22.04
C SER A 485 -2.10 22.17 21.76
N VAL A 486 -2.16 22.63 20.51
CA VAL A 486 -1.53 23.88 20.11
C VAL A 486 -2.58 24.97 20.10
N ALA A 487 -2.18 26.15 20.56
CA ALA A 487 -2.99 27.34 20.48
C ALA A 487 -2.15 28.55 20.05
N PHE A 488 -2.79 29.48 19.37
CA PHE A 488 -2.28 30.83 19.16
C PHE A 488 -2.80 31.75 20.27
N VAL A 489 -1.90 32.40 20.99
CA VAL A 489 -2.27 33.29 22.10
C VAL A 489 -2.70 34.65 21.56
N LEU A 490 -4.01 34.89 21.51
CA LEU A 490 -4.58 36.15 21.02
C LEU A 490 -4.33 37.31 21.99
N ASN A 491 -4.55 37.08 23.27
CA ASN A 491 -4.38 38.10 24.31
C ASN A 491 -4.33 37.47 25.71
N PHE A 492 -4.16 38.29 26.75
CA PHE A 492 -4.27 37.88 28.14
C PHE A 492 -4.92 38.99 28.97
N LYS A 493 -5.52 38.62 30.10
CA LYS A 493 -5.99 39.55 31.14
C LYS A 493 -5.37 39.19 32.49
N THR A 494 -5.14 40.21 33.31
CA THR A 494 -4.71 40.05 34.70
C THR A 494 -5.94 40.10 35.58
N ASN A 495 -6.15 39.07 36.39
CA ASN A 495 -7.24 39.03 37.35
C ASN A 495 -6.72 39.57 38.68
N SER A 496 -7.42 40.56 39.22
CA SER A 496 -7.06 41.24 40.48
C SER A 496 -7.95 40.82 41.65
N GLU A 497 -8.44 39.59 41.63
CA GLU A 497 -9.32 39.06 42.67
C GLU A 497 -8.47 38.49 43.83
N GLY A 498 -8.37 39.27 44.91
CA GLY A 498 -7.66 38.90 46.13
C GLY A 498 -8.16 39.72 47.32
N TRP A 499 -7.89 39.27 48.54
CA TRP A 499 -8.20 40.06 49.75
C TRP A 499 -7.22 41.24 49.86
N ASP A 500 -7.64 42.31 50.53
CA ASP A 500 -6.78 43.50 50.74
C ASP A 500 -5.45 43.10 51.41
N GLY A 501 -4.34 43.22 50.67
CA GLY A 501 -3.00 42.76 51.07
C GLY A 501 -2.44 41.57 50.28
N ASP A 502 -3.21 40.96 49.38
CA ASP A 502 -2.75 39.89 48.49
C ASP A 502 -1.91 40.45 47.31
N THR A 503 -0.78 39.81 47.03
CA THR A 503 0.14 40.20 45.95
C THR A 503 0.14 39.23 44.78
N ASP A 504 -0.52 38.07 44.92
CA ASP A 504 -0.57 37.06 43.86
C ASP A 504 -1.63 37.43 42.82
N LYS A 505 -1.16 37.72 41.60
CA LYS A 505 -2.01 37.94 40.43
C LYS A 505 -2.22 36.61 39.72
N THR A 506 -3.46 36.29 39.37
CA THR A 506 -3.77 35.22 38.43
C THR A 506 -3.97 35.80 37.04
N TYR A 507 -3.80 34.98 36.01
CA TYR A 507 -3.91 35.40 34.63
C TYR A 507 -4.83 34.46 33.87
N THR A 508 -5.55 35.02 32.90
CA THR A 508 -6.33 34.25 31.94
C THR A 508 -5.82 34.58 30.54
N ALA A 509 -5.42 33.57 29.78
CA ALA A 509 -5.05 33.69 28.37
C ALA A 509 -6.29 33.51 27.48
N LYS A 510 -6.38 34.29 26.42
CA LYS A 510 -7.36 34.09 25.35
C LYS A 510 -6.67 33.32 24.24
N LEU A 511 -7.04 32.05 24.08
CA LEU A 511 -6.38 31.11 23.19
C LEU A 511 -7.27 30.84 21.98
N LEU A 512 -6.68 30.88 20.78
CA LEU A 512 -7.26 30.32 19.56
C LEU A 512 -6.64 28.94 19.35
N LEU A 513 -7.43 27.90 19.55
CA LEU A 513 -7.02 26.53 19.37
C LEU A 513 -6.85 26.20 17.88
N THR A 514 -6.11 25.14 17.54
CA THR A 514 -5.87 24.74 16.13
C THR A 514 -7.11 24.29 15.38
N ASP A 515 -8.22 24.10 16.08
CA ASP A 515 -9.54 23.80 15.52
C ASP A 515 -10.41 25.05 15.27
N GLY A 516 -9.87 26.24 15.55
CA GLY A 516 -10.58 27.51 15.39
C GLY A 516 -11.40 27.93 16.61
N THR A 517 -11.49 27.10 17.65
CA THR A 517 -12.19 27.43 18.89
C THR A 517 -11.42 28.48 19.67
N VAL A 518 -12.14 29.50 20.18
CA VAL A 518 -11.56 30.51 21.06
C VAL A 518 -12.01 30.29 22.49
N ILE A 519 -11.05 30.11 23.40
CA ILE A 519 -11.31 29.89 24.82
C ILE A 519 -10.65 30.97 25.69
N GLU A 520 -11.19 31.16 26.89
CA GLU A 520 -10.52 31.85 27.98
C GLU A 520 -10.00 30.79 28.97
N ALA A 521 -8.68 30.73 29.12
CA ALA A 521 -7.97 29.70 29.87
C ALA A 521 -7.22 30.34 31.03
N ASP A 522 -7.59 30.01 32.27
CA ASP A 522 -6.83 30.41 33.45
C ASP A 522 -5.47 29.72 33.43
N THR A 523 -4.39 30.46 33.67
CA THR A 523 -3.03 29.95 33.52
C THR A 523 -2.18 30.15 34.77
N ASP A 524 -1.30 29.17 35.02
CA ASP A 524 -0.32 29.22 36.10
C ASP A 524 0.92 30.06 35.76
N ASP A 525 1.06 30.48 34.49
CA ASP A 525 2.19 31.26 34.02
C ASP A 525 2.22 32.65 34.69
N LYS A 526 3.40 33.03 35.19
CA LYS A 526 3.60 34.28 35.94
C LYS A 526 3.83 35.50 35.03
N ASN A 527 4.10 35.27 33.75
CA ASN A 527 4.32 36.28 32.73
C ASN A 527 3.79 35.88 31.33
N PRO A 528 2.48 35.59 31.20
CA PRO A 528 1.91 35.10 29.94
C PRO A 528 1.95 36.14 28.82
N SER A 529 2.26 37.40 29.15
CA SER A 529 2.46 38.48 28.18
C SER A 529 3.54 38.18 27.14
N THR A 530 4.51 37.33 27.48
CA THR A 530 5.60 36.91 26.58
C THR A 530 5.16 35.97 25.46
N PHE A 531 3.98 35.36 25.61
CA PHE A 531 3.39 34.45 24.63
C PHE A 531 2.38 35.13 23.69
N LYS A 532 2.00 36.38 23.95
CA LYS A 532 1.06 37.09 23.08
C LYS A 532 1.57 37.08 21.62
N ASN A 533 0.67 36.73 20.71
CA ASN A 533 0.90 36.55 19.27
C ASN A 533 1.92 35.44 18.94
N LYS A 534 1.98 34.40 19.77
CA LYS A 534 2.80 33.22 19.54
C LYS A 534 1.97 31.95 19.59
N PHE A 535 2.43 30.95 18.88
CA PHE A 535 1.96 29.59 19.06
C PHE A 535 2.58 28.98 20.31
N VAL A 536 1.73 28.39 21.14
CA VAL A 536 2.09 27.71 22.38
C VAL A 536 1.53 26.29 22.35
N SER A 537 2.24 25.36 22.95
CA SER A 537 1.63 24.15 23.47
C SER A 537 0.97 24.48 24.81
N TYR A 538 -0.11 23.78 25.11
CA TYR A 538 -0.74 23.85 26.42
C TYR A 538 -1.12 22.48 26.95
N THR A 539 -1.13 22.38 28.27
CA THR A 539 -1.68 21.26 29.04
C THR A 539 -2.69 21.82 30.05
N VAL A 540 -3.64 21.00 30.49
CA VAL A 540 -4.68 21.39 31.46
C VAL A 540 -4.60 20.45 32.65
N ASP A 541 -4.48 20.99 33.86
CA ASP A 541 -4.49 20.18 35.08
C ASP A 541 -5.90 19.80 35.53
N ASP A 542 -5.98 18.98 36.59
CA ASP A 542 -7.25 18.49 37.16
C ASP A 542 -8.18 19.62 37.66
N ASP A 543 -7.62 20.81 37.92
CA ASP A 543 -8.35 22.00 38.37
C ASP A 543 -8.76 22.92 37.19
N GLY A 544 -8.43 22.54 35.95
CA GLY A 544 -8.74 23.30 34.74
C GLY A 544 -7.76 24.44 34.45
N ILE A 545 -6.59 24.47 35.09
CA ILE A 545 -5.55 25.49 34.90
C ILE A 545 -4.62 25.08 33.77
N TYR A 546 -4.34 26.02 32.87
CA TYR A 546 -3.55 25.84 31.67
C TYR A 546 -2.10 26.22 31.90
N THR A 547 -1.18 25.30 31.63
CA THR A 547 0.26 25.60 31.54
C THR A 547 0.63 25.87 30.08
N LEU A 548 1.18 27.05 29.79
CA LEU A 548 1.54 27.47 28.42
C LEU A 548 3.05 27.40 28.20
N LYS A 549 3.48 26.85 27.06
CA LYS A 549 4.90 26.83 26.65
C LYS A 549 5.03 27.22 25.19
N ALA A 550 6.05 28.00 24.83
CA ALA A 550 6.31 28.34 23.43
C ALA A 550 6.54 27.05 22.62
N LYS A 551 5.82 26.90 21.51
CA LYS A 551 5.98 25.77 20.59
C LYS A 551 6.72 26.25 19.34
N ASP A 552 7.86 25.62 19.02
CA ASP A 552 8.73 26.01 17.91
C ASP A 552 9.00 27.55 17.89
N VAL A 553 9.51 28.09 16.78
CA VAL A 553 9.74 29.53 16.64
C VAL A 553 8.57 30.15 15.89
N THR A 554 7.83 31.04 16.55
CA THR A 554 6.88 31.93 15.85
C THR A 554 7.64 33.13 15.30
N SER A 555 7.44 33.43 14.02
CA SER A 555 8.05 34.57 13.34
C SER A 555 7.62 35.91 13.93
N ASP A 556 8.37 36.97 13.60
CA ASP A 556 7.84 38.33 13.71
C ASP A 556 6.62 38.49 12.80
N ALA A 557 5.80 39.51 13.09
CA ALA A 557 4.60 39.81 12.33
C ALA A 557 4.96 40.22 10.89
N GLY A 558 4.35 39.55 9.92
CA GLY A 558 4.23 40.03 8.56
C GLY A 558 3.10 41.04 8.42
N ASP A 559 3.28 42.07 7.60
CA ASP A 559 2.31 43.16 7.39
C ASP A 559 1.48 42.99 6.09
N SER A 560 1.72 41.92 5.33
CA SER A 560 1.03 41.58 4.08
C SER A 560 1.04 40.08 3.86
N ILE A 561 0.25 39.58 2.92
CA ILE A 561 0.29 38.18 2.49
C ILE A 561 0.25 38.10 0.97
N TYR A 562 1.04 37.19 0.41
CA TYR A 562 0.90 36.69 -0.94
C TYR A 562 0.95 35.16 -0.91
N LEU A 563 -0.21 34.54 -1.01
CA LEU A 563 -0.42 33.09 -0.93
C LEU A 563 -1.27 32.64 -2.10
N THR A 564 -0.82 31.63 -2.83
CA THR A 564 -1.60 31.01 -3.91
C THR A 564 -1.97 29.59 -3.51
N LYS A 565 -3.27 29.25 -3.56
CA LYS A 565 -3.79 27.91 -3.24
C LYS A 565 -2.99 26.84 -4.01
N GLY A 566 -2.57 25.80 -3.29
CA GLY A 566 -1.82 24.67 -3.84
C GLY A 566 -0.37 24.98 -4.24
N THR A 567 0.10 26.22 -4.09
CA THR A 567 1.51 26.58 -4.31
C THR A 567 2.23 26.56 -2.98
N SER A 568 3.20 25.66 -2.80
CA SER A 568 3.88 25.48 -1.52
C SER A 568 4.54 26.77 -1.01
N LYS A 569 5.01 27.65 -1.89
CA LYS A 569 5.61 28.94 -1.50
C LYS A 569 4.54 30.01 -1.25
N PHE A 570 4.64 30.70 -0.12
CA PHE A 570 3.90 31.93 0.18
C PHE A 570 4.82 32.99 0.79
N ASP A 571 4.38 34.24 0.85
CA ASP A 571 5.18 35.37 1.38
C ASP A 571 4.37 36.18 2.39
N ILE A 572 4.94 36.44 3.57
CA ILE A 572 4.31 37.21 4.65
C ILE A 572 4.63 38.73 4.60
N ASN A 573 5.27 39.19 3.53
CA ASN A 573 5.57 40.59 3.25
C ASN A 573 5.07 41.02 1.85
N GLY A 574 4.18 40.25 1.23
CA GLY A 574 3.60 40.52 -0.09
C GLY A 574 4.50 40.09 -1.26
N THR A 575 4.11 40.43 -2.50
CA THR A 575 4.77 39.90 -3.72
C THR A 575 6.24 40.36 -3.85
N ASN A 576 7.18 39.42 -3.96
CA ASN A 576 8.60 39.63 -4.30
C ASN A 576 9.45 40.42 -3.29
N ASN A 577 9.10 40.43 -1.99
CA ASN A 577 9.90 41.08 -0.95
C ASN A 577 10.84 40.09 -0.25
N LYS A 578 12.16 40.31 -0.37
CA LYS A 578 13.18 39.47 0.28
C LYS A 578 12.96 39.40 1.80
N GLY A 579 12.89 38.19 2.35
CA GLY A 579 12.79 37.93 3.79
C GLY A 579 11.39 37.52 4.30
N GLY A 580 10.34 37.62 3.47
CA GLY A 580 8.99 37.14 3.82
C GLY A 580 8.67 35.72 3.37
N GLU A 581 9.53 35.11 2.55
CA GLU A 581 9.30 33.82 1.91
C GLU A 581 9.16 32.68 2.93
N ARG A 582 8.14 31.85 2.79
CA ARG A 582 7.85 30.65 3.60
C ARG A 582 7.31 29.55 2.69
N TYR A 583 7.36 28.31 3.17
CA TYR A 583 6.77 27.17 2.50
C TYR A 583 5.68 26.53 3.37
N ALA A 584 4.68 25.92 2.75
CA ALA A 584 3.63 25.15 3.38
C ALA A 584 3.35 23.88 2.57
N ASN A 585 2.93 22.83 3.24
CA ASN A 585 2.64 21.53 2.63
C ASN A 585 1.20 21.10 2.92
N SER A 586 0.85 19.84 2.71
CA SER A 586 -0.47 19.26 2.97
C SER A 586 -0.85 19.20 4.46
N SER A 587 0.12 19.31 5.37
CA SER A 587 -0.06 19.19 6.82
C SER A 587 -0.05 20.55 7.55
N THR A 588 0.31 21.64 6.88
CA THR A 588 0.33 22.98 7.47
C THR A 588 -1.08 23.42 7.88
N ILE A 589 -1.28 23.86 9.12
CA ILE A 589 -2.56 24.39 9.61
C ILE A 589 -2.59 25.91 9.50
N PHE A 590 -3.58 26.44 8.80
CA PHE A 590 -3.84 27.87 8.65
C PHE A 590 -5.04 28.29 9.51
N LEU A 591 -4.79 29.22 10.45
CA LEU A 591 -5.79 29.88 11.27
C LEU A 591 -6.05 31.28 10.69
N VAL A 592 -7.17 31.44 9.99
CA VAL A 592 -7.51 32.68 9.28
C VAL A 592 -8.60 33.41 10.03
N TYR A 593 -8.30 34.62 10.49
CA TYR A 593 -9.23 35.53 11.11
C TYR A 593 -9.69 36.59 10.11
N ASP A 594 -10.99 36.62 9.87
CA ASP A 594 -11.66 37.65 9.09
C ASP A 594 -11.94 38.87 9.98
N GLU A 595 -11.31 40.00 9.65
CA GLU A 595 -11.42 41.22 10.44
C GLU A 595 -12.78 41.92 10.32
N GLU A 596 -13.56 41.70 9.25
CA GLU A 596 -14.87 42.34 9.08
C GLU A 596 -15.97 41.50 9.72
N GLU A 597 -15.98 40.20 9.42
CA GLU A 597 -16.95 39.24 9.94
C GLU A 597 -16.67 38.83 11.39
N LYS A 598 -15.44 39.07 11.88
CA LYS A 598 -14.98 38.68 13.23
C LYS A 598 -15.02 37.17 13.47
N GLU A 599 -14.68 36.39 12.45
CA GLU A 599 -14.73 34.92 12.48
C GLU A 599 -13.38 34.28 12.21
N TYR A 600 -13.16 33.11 12.79
CA TYR A 600 -11.98 32.26 12.53
C TYR A 600 -12.36 31.13 11.57
N SER A 601 -11.44 30.79 10.67
CA SER A 601 -11.51 29.64 9.77
C SER A 601 -10.22 28.86 9.87
N VAL A 602 -10.32 27.53 9.77
CA VAL A 602 -9.16 26.63 9.80
C VAL A 602 -9.05 25.90 8.47
N TYR A 603 -7.83 25.84 7.94
CA TYR A 603 -7.51 25.05 6.76
C TYR A 603 -6.29 24.18 7.04
N THR A 604 -6.40 22.89 6.74
CA THR A 604 -5.26 21.97 6.79
C THR A 604 -4.76 21.76 5.37
N GLY A 605 -3.51 22.13 5.13
CA GLY A 605 -2.81 21.98 3.86
C GLY A 605 -2.91 23.18 2.94
N ILE A 606 -1.79 23.51 2.27
CA ILE A 606 -1.68 24.63 1.31
C ILE A 606 -2.65 24.49 0.13
N ALA A 607 -3.04 23.27 -0.21
CA ALA A 607 -4.02 22.99 -1.25
C ALA A 607 -5.45 23.38 -0.86
N ASN A 608 -5.73 23.52 0.44
CA ASN A 608 -7.09 23.78 0.95
C ASN A 608 -7.28 25.22 1.44
N VAL A 609 -6.21 25.95 1.73
CA VAL A 609 -6.31 27.37 2.12
C VAL A 609 -6.62 28.27 0.89
N PRO A 610 -7.53 29.25 1.02
CA PRO A 610 -7.80 30.24 -0.01
C PRO A 610 -6.55 31.02 -0.43
N SER A 611 -6.43 31.37 -1.72
CA SER A 611 -5.43 32.35 -2.17
C SER A 611 -5.68 33.72 -1.51
N MET A 612 -4.62 34.40 -1.08
CA MET A 612 -4.71 35.71 -0.43
C MET A 612 -3.63 36.64 -0.98
N ASP A 613 -4.02 37.87 -1.32
CA ASP A 613 -3.09 38.91 -1.76
C ASP A 613 -3.54 40.25 -1.18
N GLY A 614 -2.70 40.82 -0.30
CA GLY A 614 -2.99 42.14 0.26
C GLY A 614 -2.46 42.34 1.66
N LYS A 615 -3.05 43.30 2.36
CA LYS A 615 -2.65 43.67 3.71
C LYS A 615 -3.21 42.67 4.71
N ALA A 616 -2.35 42.05 5.50
CA ALA A 616 -2.71 41.08 6.52
C ALA A 616 -1.68 41.09 7.64
N THR A 617 -2.06 40.73 8.86
CA THR A 617 -1.11 40.40 9.91
C THR A 617 -0.88 38.89 9.94
N VAL A 618 0.36 38.46 9.68
CA VAL A 618 0.69 37.03 9.54
C VAL A 618 1.74 36.62 10.57
N TYR A 619 1.52 35.50 11.26
CA TYR A 619 2.51 34.85 12.13
C TYR A 619 2.72 33.41 11.66
N VAL A 620 3.97 33.01 11.48
CA VAL A 620 4.33 31.68 10.99
C VAL A 620 5.10 30.94 12.06
N ASN A 621 4.68 29.73 12.36
CA ASN A 621 5.37 28.83 13.26
C ASN A 621 6.16 27.79 12.46
N SER A 622 7.46 27.73 12.69
CA SER A 622 8.37 26.75 12.08
C SER A 622 9.56 26.45 13.01
N LYS A 623 10.31 25.39 12.72
CA LYS A 623 11.42 24.90 13.57
C LYS A 623 12.45 26.00 13.88
N ASP A 624 12.72 26.91 12.94
CA ASP A 624 13.71 27.99 13.10
C ASP A 624 13.17 29.41 12.86
N GLY A 625 11.92 29.56 12.42
CA GLY A 625 11.24 30.86 12.22
C GLY A 625 11.80 31.70 11.06
N LYS A 626 12.71 31.16 10.25
CA LYS A 626 13.47 31.91 9.24
C LYS A 626 12.79 31.93 7.87
N PRO A 627 13.18 32.88 6.99
CA PRO A 627 12.77 32.85 5.60
C PRO A 627 13.22 31.55 4.92
N GLY A 628 12.32 30.95 4.14
CA GLY A 628 12.53 29.66 3.48
C GLY A 628 12.21 28.43 4.33
N SER A 629 11.74 28.60 5.57
CA SER A 629 11.27 27.47 6.40
C SER A 629 9.88 26.96 5.99
N VAL A 630 9.63 25.68 6.24
CA VAL A 630 8.30 25.06 6.11
C VAL A 630 7.48 25.35 7.36
N ALA A 631 6.28 25.87 7.18
CA ALA A 631 5.36 26.26 8.24
C ALA A 631 4.60 25.04 8.76
N LYS A 632 4.54 24.89 10.09
CA LYS A 632 3.62 23.94 10.74
C LYS A 632 2.26 24.59 10.99
N TYR A 633 2.27 25.82 11.53
CA TYR A 633 1.07 26.60 11.81
C TYR A 633 1.23 28.01 11.27
N VAL A 634 0.16 28.58 10.73
CA VAL A 634 0.12 29.94 10.21
C VAL A 634 -1.12 30.63 10.75
N PHE A 635 -0.94 31.76 11.43
CA PHE A 635 -2.05 32.65 11.79
C PHE A 635 -2.10 33.81 10.81
N ILE A 636 -3.28 34.11 10.27
CA ILE A 636 -3.51 35.19 9.32
C ILE A 636 -4.69 36.02 9.83
N SER A 637 -4.50 37.32 10.03
CA SER A 637 -5.58 38.29 10.25
C SER A 637 -5.69 39.17 9.03
N ALA A 638 -6.81 39.13 8.33
CA ALA A 638 -7.00 39.85 7.08
C ALA A 638 -8.44 40.38 6.96
N ALA A 639 -8.62 41.47 6.22
CA ALA A 639 -9.97 41.92 5.83
C ALA A 639 -10.61 40.93 4.84
N SER A 640 -11.94 40.88 4.79
CA SER A 640 -12.66 39.90 3.95
C SER A 640 -12.28 39.99 2.46
N ASP A 641 -11.94 41.18 1.96
CA ASP A 641 -11.57 41.44 0.57
C ASP A 641 -10.14 40.99 0.20
N VAL A 642 -9.29 40.72 1.19
CA VAL A 642 -7.92 40.18 1.00
C VAL A 642 -7.97 38.67 0.72
N VAL A 643 -8.99 38.00 1.23
CA VAL A 643 -9.29 36.60 0.91
C VAL A 643 -10.02 36.61 -0.42
N SER A 644 -9.36 36.16 -1.50
CA SER A 644 -9.94 36.38 -2.83
C SER A 644 -11.32 35.71 -2.97
N ASP A 645 -12.29 36.42 -3.56
CA ASP A 645 -13.65 35.93 -3.81
C ASP A 645 -13.66 34.67 -4.69
N SER A 646 -12.66 34.50 -5.56
CA SER A 646 -12.46 33.30 -6.39
C SER A 646 -12.37 31.98 -5.59
N ASN A 647 -12.21 32.06 -4.27
CA ASN A 647 -12.02 30.93 -3.36
C ASN A 647 -13.28 30.44 -2.62
N LYS A 648 -14.49 30.92 -2.93
CA LYS A 648 -15.71 30.33 -2.34
C LYS A 648 -15.85 28.86 -2.76
N ALA A 649 -16.02 27.92 -1.83
CA ALA A 649 -16.07 26.50 -2.18
C ALA A 649 -17.35 26.16 -2.96
N GLN A 650 -17.30 25.18 -3.86
CA GLN A 650 -18.49 24.71 -4.57
C GLN A 650 -19.28 23.76 -3.66
N ILE A 651 -20.05 24.32 -2.71
CA ILE A 651 -20.77 23.52 -1.71
C ILE A 651 -22.27 23.49 -2.02
N TYR A 652 -22.82 22.28 -2.07
CA TYR A 652 -24.27 22.04 -2.06
C TYR A 652 -24.61 21.06 -0.94
N ILE A 653 -25.53 21.42 -0.06
CA ILE A 653 -26.04 20.52 0.99
C ILE A 653 -27.47 20.15 0.64
N LEU A 654 -27.74 18.85 0.53
CA LEU A 654 -29.05 18.29 0.23
C LEU A 654 -29.85 18.17 1.53
N ALA A 655 -30.90 18.97 1.69
CA ALA A 655 -31.63 19.02 2.96
C ALA A 655 -32.48 17.74 3.19
N GLY A 656 -32.94 17.10 2.11
CA GLY A 656 -33.76 15.88 2.16
C GLY A 656 -33.03 14.65 2.68
N SER A 657 -31.69 14.58 2.55
CA SER A 657 -30.86 13.45 2.98
C SER A 657 -30.54 13.45 4.49
N GLN A 658 -31.18 14.33 5.27
CA GLN A 658 -30.96 14.45 6.71
C GLN A 658 -31.05 13.09 7.43
N SER A 659 -29.97 12.73 8.15
CA SER A 659 -29.96 11.54 9.00
C SER A 659 -30.91 11.67 10.20
N LYS A 660 -31.10 10.57 10.94
CA LYS A 660 -31.60 10.67 12.32
C LYS A 660 -30.59 11.42 13.18
N LEU A 661 -31.04 12.04 14.28
CA LEU A 661 -30.14 12.68 15.26
C LEU A 661 -29.13 11.66 15.77
N ILE A 662 -27.84 12.03 15.72
CA ILE A 662 -26.73 11.24 16.23
C ILE A 662 -26.20 11.94 17.48
N SER A 663 -26.09 11.21 18.57
CA SER A 663 -25.47 11.66 19.82
C SER A 663 -24.17 10.90 20.00
N ASP A 664 -23.07 11.62 19.90
CA ASP A 664 -21.72 11.08 19.96
C ASP A 664 -20.97 11.67 21.16
N SER A 665 -20.25 10.83 21.91
CA SER A 665 -19.54 11.26 23.13
C SER A 665 -18.40 12.24 22.85
N GLU A 666 -17.83 12.19 21.65
CA GLU A 666 -16.76 13.06 21.21
C GLU A 666 -17.34 14.23 20.41
N LYS A 667 -18.18 13.99 19.40
CA LYS A 667 -18.69 15.03 18.49
C LYS A 667 -19.86 15.86 19.02
N GLY A 668 -20.58 15.39 20.05
CA GLY A 668 -21.81 16.01 20.53
C GLY A 668 -23.05 15.58 19.73
N ASP A 669 -24.11 16.38 19.76
CA ASP A 669 -25.37 16.11 19.06
C ASP A 669 -25.35 16.75 17.65
N TYR A 670 -25.50 15.95 16.58
CA TYR A 670 -25.47 16.43 15.20
C TYR A 670 -26.37 15.62 14.25
N TYR A 671 -26.58 16.14 13.03
CA TYR A 671 -27.19 15.45 11.90
C TYR A 671 -26.20 15.36 10.75
N THR A 672 -26.18 14.24 10.03
CA THR A 672 -25.38 14.07 8.81
C THR A 672 -26.25 14.37 7.58
N TYR A 673 -25.70 15.07 6.60
CA TYR A 673 -26.33 15.39 5.31
C TYR A 673 -25.43 14.98 4.15
N ASP A 674 -26.01 14.51 3.06
CA ASP A 674 -25.29 14.39 1.80
C ASP A 674 -24.96 15.77 1.25
N ALA A 675 -23.75 15.93 0.73
CA ALA A 675 -23.25 17.17 0.19
C ALA A 675 -22.35 16.94 -1.02
N VAL A 676 -22.24 17.98 -1.84
CA VAL A 676 -21.14 18.12 -2.80
C VAL A 676 -20.21 19.19 -2.28
N ILE A 677 -18.92 18.89 -2.17
CA ILE A 677 -17.88 19.86 -1.82
C ILE A 677 -16.79 19.80 -2.89
N ASP A 678 -16.56 20.93 -3.56
CA ASP A 678 -15.55 21.07 -4.63
C ASP A 678 -15.64 19.94 -5.69
N GLY A 679 -16.88 19.63 -6.10
CA GLY A 679 -17.15 18.66 -7.16
C GLY A 679 -17.10 17.19 -6.73
N LYS A 680 -17.00 16.89 -5.43
CA LYS A 680 -17.05 15.52 -4.90
C LYS A 680 -18.28 15.31 -4.03
N ILE A 681 -19.00 14.22 -4.27
CA ILE A 681 -20.11 13.76 -3.40
C ILE A 681 -19.49 13.22 -2.10
N THR A 682 -19.99 13.71 -0.97
CA THR A 682 -19.53 13.38 0.39
C THR A 682 -20.68 13.60 1.38
N THR A 683 -20.42 13.47 2.67
CA THR A 683 -21.33 13.85 3.75
C THR A 683 -20.76 14.97 4.61
N VAL A 684 -21.63 15.73 5.28
CA VAL A 684 -21.26 16.73 6.29
C VAL A 684 -22.06 16.52 7.58
N ASP A 685 -21.38 16.59 8.72
CA ASP A 685 -22.01 16.57 10.03
C ASP A 685 -22.33 18.01 10.45
N VAL A 686 -23.58 18.32 10.80
CA VAL A 686 -24.01 19.67 11.19
C VAL A 686 -24.59 19.65 12.61
N GLU A 687 -24.11 20.56 13.44
CA GLU A 687 -24.53 20.70 14.83
C GLU A 687 -26.06 20.84 14.93
N LYS A 688 -26.66 20.08 15.85
CA LYS A 688 -28.11 19.97 16.01
C LYS A 688 -28.83 21.32 16.07
N ASP A 689 -28.38 22.21 16.95
CA ASP A 689 -29.03 23.51 17.19
C ASP A 689 -28.95 24.43 15.95
N TYR A 690 -27.86 24.34 15.19
CA TYR A 690 -27.71 25.08 13.94
C TYR A 690 -28.57 24.49 12.84
N ALA A 691 -28.54 23.17 12.66
CA ALA A 691 -29.28 22.44 11.64
C ALA A 691 -30.80 22.67 11.76
N GLU A 692 -31.37 22.44 12.95
CA GLU A 692 -32.82 22.58 13.21
C GLU A 692 -33.33 24.00 12.96
N LYS A 693 -32.47 25.01 13.12
CA LYS A 693 -32.82 26.41 12.92
C LYS A 693 -32.69 26.86 11.47
N ASN A 694 -31.64 26.42 10.78
CA ASN A 694 -31.20 27.04 9.52
C ASN A 694 -31.38 26.16 8.28
N ILE A 695 -31.39 24.83 8.40
CA ILE A 695 -31.49 23.93 7.24
C ILE A 695 -32.95 23.49 7.06
N LYS A 696 -33.63 24.06 6.06
CA LYS A 696 -35.04 23.73 5.72
C LYS A 696 -35.25 23.36 4.26
N ASN A 697 -34.32 23.80 3.41
CA ASN A 697 -34.26 23.50 1.98
C ASN A 697 -32.79 23.34 1.65
N ASP A 698 -32.51 22.77 0.48
CA ASP A 698 -31.15 22.63 -0.02
C ASP A 698 -30.39 23.95 -0.01
N ILE A 699 -29.11 23.90 0.35
CA ILE A 699 -28.26 25.07 0.56
C ILE A 699 -27.14 25.08 -0.46
N VAL A 700 -26.92 26.24 -1.10
CA VAL A 700 -25.72 26.50 -1.91
C VAL A 700 -24.79 27.38 -1.09
N ALA A 701 -23.77 26.76 -0.49
CA ALA A 701 -22.90 27.41 0.46
C ALA A 701 -21.60 27.88 -0.19
N SER A 702 -21.11 29.04 0.25
CA SER A 702 -19.78 29.53 -0.11
C SER A 702 -18.73 29.13 0.93
N ARG A 703 -19.15 28.83 2.17
CA ARG A 703 -18.27 28.45 3.29
C ARG A 703 -19.01 27.62 4.33
N LEU A 704 -18.30 26.63 4.90
CA LEU A 704 -18.69 25.93 6.13
C LEU A 704 -17.71 26.31 7.25
N THR A 705 -18.22 26.62 8.43
CA THR A 705 -17.43 26.75 9.66
C THR A 705 -17.54 25.45 10.43
N ILE A 706 -16.41 24.77 10.67
CA ILE A 706 -16.32 23.43 11.26
C ILE A 706 -15.52 23.53 12.58
N ASN A 707 -15.91 22.78 13.61
CA ASN A 707 -15.19 22.73 14.90
C ASN A 707 -14.13 21.60 14.95
N SER A 708 -13.46 21.39 16.09
CA SER A 708 -12.43 20.32 16.30
C SER A 708 -12.86 18.90 16.01
N LYS A 709 -14.16 18.67 15.96
CA LYS A 709 -14.77 17.34 15.94
C LYS A 709 -15.35 17.04 14.56
N ASP A 710 -14.95 17.81 13.55
CA ASP A 710 -15.46 17.76 12.18
C ASP A 710 -16.98 18.01 12.07
N VAL A 711 -17.54 18.82 12.99
CA VAL A 711 -18.96 19.21 12.96
C VAL A 711 -19.12 20.67 12.53
N VAL A 712 -19.95 20.90 11.52
CA VAL A 712 -20.33 22.21 10.99
C VAL A 712 -21.18 22.98 12.02
N THR A 713 -20.71 24.14 12.44
CA THR A 713 -21.36 25.04 13.41
C THR A 713 -21.98 26.28 12.76
N LYS A 714 -21.60 26.60 11.52
CA LYS A 714 -22.22 27.67 10.71
C LYS A 714 -22.06 27.39 9.21
N ILE A 715 -23.08 27.75 8.43
CA ILE A 715 -23.09 27.72 6.97
C ILE A 715 -23.25 29.16 6.46
N THR A 716 -22.38 29.58 5.55
CA THR A 716 -22.52 30.85 4.82
C THR A 716 -22.95 30.55 3.39
N GLU A 717 -24.13 31.04 3.01
CA GLU A 717 -24.70 30.85 1.68
C GLU A 717 -24.09 31.79 0.64
N TYR A 718 -24.03 31.34 -0.62
CA TYR A 718 -23.87 32.27 -1.72
C TYR A 718 -25.03 33.27 -1.75
N GLU A 719 -24.75 34.51 -2.14
CA GLU A 719 -25.81 35.47 -2.40
C GLU A 719 -26.48 35.16 -3.75
N ASN A 720 -27.81 35.22 -3.80
CA ASN A 720 -28.57 35.17 -5.07
C ASN A 720 -28.67 36.58 -5.67
N ASP A 721 -27.51 37.18 -6.00
CA ASP A 721 -27.41 38.51 -6.59
C ASP A 721 -26.42 38.50 -7.76
N THR A 722 -26.95 38.59 -8.99
CA THR A 722 -26.15 38.60 -10.22
C THR A 722 -25.25 39.84 -10.38
N LYS A 723 -25.24 40.77 -9.41
CA LYS A 723 -24.33 41.93 -9.37
C LYS A 723 -23.02 41.65 -8.64
N LYS A 724 -22.91 40.51 -7.95
CA LYS A 724 -21.67 40.06 -7.32
C LYS A 724 -20.79 39.35 -8.36
N ASP A 725 -19.50 39.29 -8.10
CA ASP A 725 -18.55 38.54 -8.94
C ASP A 725 -18.80 37.03 -8.79
N ASP A 726 -19.15 36.61 -7.58
CA ASP A 726 -19.47 35.24 -7.18
C ASP A 726 -20.88 35.16 -6.57
N TYR A 727 -21.77 34.42 -7.22
CA TYR A 727 -23.17 34.29 -6.81
C TYR A 727 -23.72 32.92 -7.18
N TYR A 728 -24.88 32.57 -6.64
CA TYR A 728 -25.65 31.46 -7.16
C TYR A 728 -26.92 31.96 -7.85
N ILE A 729 -27.40 31.17 -8.80
CA ILE A 729 -28.68 31.36 -9.47
C ILE A 729 -29.53 30.12 -9.31
N SER A 730 -30.83 30.30 -9.24
CA SER A 730 -31.79 29.21 -9.25
C SER A 730 -32.94 29.50 -10.23
N GLY A 731 -33.60 28.45 -10.70
CA GLY A 731 -34.67 28.56 -11.68
C GLY A 731 -35.25 27.20 -12.05
N VAL A 732 -36.04 27.17 -13.13
CA VAL A 732 -36.68 25.96 -13.65
C VAL A 732 -36.45 25.91 -15.15
N GLY A 733 -35.84 24.83 -15.61
CA GLY A 733 -35.52 24.55 -17.01
C GLY A 733 -34.08 24.91 -17.42
N THR A 734 -33.40 23.95 -18.04
CA THR A 734 -32.05 24.04 -18.61
C THR A 734 -32.08 23.79 -20.12
N LYS A 735 -31.27 24.50 -20.91
CA LYS A 735 -31.16 24.30 -22.36
C LYS A 735 -29.74 23.95 -22.77
N LYS A 736 -29.63 22.85 -23.52
CA LYS A 736 -28.44 22.50 -24.29
C LYS A 736 -28.11 23.59 -25.31
N THR A 737 -26.85 23.96 -25.40
CA THR A 737 -26.33 24.80 -26.49
C THR A 737 -25.11 24.14 -27.15
N THR A 738 -24.67 24.73 -28.26
CA THR A 738 -23.37 24.49 -28.88
C THR A 738 -22.43 25.63 -28.48
N ASP A 739 -21.12 25.38 -28.45
CA ASP A 739 -20.06 26.39 -28.26
C ASP A 739 -19.82 26.92 -26.83
N GLY A 740 -19.76 26.03 -25.82
CA GLY A 740 -19.21 26.38 -24.50
C GLY A 740 -20.14 27.19 -23.59
N THR A 741 -21.46 27.12 -23.81
CA THR A 741 -22.46 27.82 -23.01
C THR A 741 -23.53 26.88 -22.44
N VAL A 742 -24.32 27.35 -21.48
CA VAL A 742 -25.49 26.65 -20.95
C VAL A 742 -26.64 27.64 -20.80
N GLY A 743 -27.85 27.24 -21.22
CA GLY A 743 -29.05 28.06 -21.07
C GLY A 743 -29.74 27.76 -19.74
N LEU A 744 -29.93 28.77 -18.90
CA LEU A 744 -30.55 28.65 -17.58
C LEU A 744 -31.80 29.55 -17.52
N THR A 745 -32.95 28.96 -17.21
CA THR A 745 -34.25 29.67 -17.27
C THR A 745 -34.68 30.16 -15.90
N GLN A 746 -34.69 31.48 -15.72
CA GLN A 746 -35.14 32.14 -14.50
C GLN A 746 -36.38 32.97 -14.80
N ASN A 747 -37.42 32.86 -13.96
CA ASN A 747 -38.67 33.63 -14.11
C ASN A 747 -39.27 33.57 -15.53
N GLY A 748 -39.15 32.42 -16.21
CA GLY A 748 -39.68 32.20 -17.57
C GLY A 748 -38.83 32.76 -18.72
N SER A 749 -37.65 33.31 -18.44
CA SER A 749 -36.70 33.79 -19.46
C SER A 749 -35.40 33.00 -19.40
N THR A 750 -34.93 32.50 -20.55
CA THR A 750 -33.63 31.80 -20.63
C THR A 750 -32.48 32.78 -20.85
N THR A 751 -31.49 32.75 -19.96
CA THR A 751 -30.21 33.45 -20.11
C THR A 751 -29.11 32.42 -20.42
N TYR A 752 -28.16 32.76 -21.29
CA TYR A 752 -27.04 31.87 -21.63
C TYR A 752 -25.77 32.33 -20.92
N TYR A 753 -25.15 31.39 -20.21
CA TYR A 753 -23.90 31.59 -19.48
C TYR A 753 -22.78 30.77 -20.14
N THR A 754 -21.54 31.27 -20.13
CA THR A 754 -20.37 30.42 -20.38
C THR A 754 -20.16 29.49 -19.18
N TYR A 755 -19.57 28.32 -19.40
CA TYR A 755 -19.21 27.40 -18.31
C TYR A 755 -17.71 27.14 -18.29
N ALA A 756 -17.16 26.96 -17.09
CA ALA A 756 -15.74 26.66 -16.89
C ALA A 756 -15.38 25.30 -17.50
N LYS A 757 -14.12 25.12 -17.91
CA LYS A 757 -13.64 23.87 -18.56
C LYS A 757 -13.88 22.63 -17.69
N ASP A 758 -13.80 22.80 -16.39
CA ASP A 758 -13.95 21.80 -15.32
C ASP A 758 -15.30 21.92 -14.59
N VAL A 759 -16.32 22.51 -15.23
CA VAL A 759 -17.67 22.60 -14.68
C VAL A 759 -18.17 21.23 -14.23
N VAL A 760 -18.66 21.16 -13.00
CA VAL A 760 -19.27 19.95 -12.44
C VAL A 760 -20.79 20.03 -12.53
N VAL A 761 -21.42 18.91 -12.86
CA VAL A 761 -22.87 18.83 -13.00
C VAL A 761 -23.40 17.65 -12.21
N PHE A 762 -24.41 17.90 -11.37
CA PHE A 762 -25.07 16.90 -10.55
C PHE A 762 -26.57 16.92 -10.81
N ARG A 763 -27.16 15.73 -10.92
CA ARG A 763 -28.60 15.50 -10.87
C ARG A 763 -28.98 15.04 -9.47
N ILE A 764 -30.13 15.49 -8.98
CA ILE A 764 -30.68 15.13 -7.68
C ILE A 764 -32.00 14.42 -7.96
N GLU A 765 -32.01 13.12 -7.68
CA GLU A 765 -33.13 12.20 -7.92
C GLU A 765 -33.37 11.42 -6.62
N ASP A 766 -34.61 11.39 -6.13
CA ASP A 766 -34.99 10.72 -4.86
C ASP A 766 -34.09 11.07 -3.65
N ASP A 767 -33.74 12.36 -3.49
CA ASP A 767 -32.83 12.87 -2.46
C ASP A 767 -31.41 12.25 -2.49
N GLU A 768 -30.94 11.83 -3.66
CA GLU A 768 -29.57 11.31 -3.89
C GLU A 768 -28.86 12.05 -5.03
N PHE A 769 -27.53 12.20 -4.92
CA PHE A 769 -26.71 12.84 -5.97
C PHE A 769 -26.24 11.84 -7.03
N ASN A 770 -26.43 12.22 -8.29
CA ASN A 770 -25.89 11.54 -9.45
C ASN A 770 -24.98 12.48 -10.25
N THR A 771 -23.79 12.00 -10.64
CA THR A 771 -22.91 12.78 -11.52
C THR A 771 -23.47 12.86 -12.93
N SER A 772 -23.33 14.00 -13.58
CA SER A 772 -23.82 14.25 -14.94
C SER A 772 -22.82 15.07 -15.76
N SER A 773 -23.14 15.30 -17.03
CA SER A 773 -22.34 16.13 -17.92
C SER A 773 -23.08 17.40 -18.29
N ILE A 774 -22.35 18.52 -18.41
CA ILE A 774 -22.89 19.78 -18.94
C ILE A 774 -23.46 19.61 -20.36
N ASN A 775 -23.00 18.62 -21.13
CA ASN A 775 -23.51 18.34 -22.47
C ASN A 775 -24.86 17.58 -22.49
N SER A 776 -25.26 17.03 -21.34
CA SER A 776 -26.51 16.28 -21.14
C SER A 776 -27.62 17.09 -20.46
N VAL A 777 -27.38 18.38 -20.17
CA VAL A 777 -28.39 19.24 -19.53
C VAL A 777 -29.39 19.74 -20.57
N ARG A 778 -30.60 19.18 -20.54
CA ARG A 778 -31.73 19.66 -21.32
C ARG A 778 -33.01 19.22 -20.64
N ASP A 779 -33.66 20.17 -20.00
CA ASP A 779 -34.90 19.92 -19.29
C ASP A 779 -35.76 21.18 -19.29
N SER A 780 -37.08 21.08 -19.46
CA SER A 780 -37.97 22.26 -19.46
C SER A 780 -38.55 22.60 -18.09
N ASP A 781 -38.48 21.68 -17.14
CA ASP A 781 -39.34 21.61 -15.98
C ASP A 781 -38.62 21.18 -14.70
N ASP A 782 -37.38 20.69 -14.81
CA ASP A 782 -36.50 20.48 -13.67
C ASP A 782 -36.04 21.80 -13.04
N ALA A 783 -36.00 21.80 -11.70
CA ALA A 783 -35.41 22.89 -10.96
C ALA A 783 -33.87 22.83 -11.09
N PHE A 784 -33.21 23.98 -11.11
CA PHE A 784 -31.76 24.03 -11.05
C PHE A 784 -31.27 25.04 -10.02
N LYS A 785 -30.06 24.81 -9.53
CA LYS A 785 -29.20 25.82 -8.90
C LYS A 785 -27.82 25.78 -9.55
N ALA A 786 -27.26 26.92 -9.91
CA ALA A 786 -25.93 27.02 -10.50
C ALA A 786 -25.07 28.01 -9.72
N ILE A 787 -23.81 27.66 -9.50
CA ILE A 787 -22.80 28.57 -8.95
C ILE A 787 -22.11 29.26 -10.13
N VAL A 788 -22.12 30.58 -10.12
CA VAL A 788 -21.46 31.42 -11.13
C VAL A 788 -20.31 32.16 -10.45
N LYS A 789 -19.11 32.00 -11.01
CA LYS A 789 -17.89 32.69 -10.58
C LYS A 789 -17.30 33.45 -11.75
N ASP A 790 -16.98 34.72 -11.56
CA ASP A 790 -16.40 35.59 -12.59
C ASP A 790 -17.18 35.54 -13.93
N GLY A 791 -18.49 35.33 -13.87
CA GLY A 791 -19.38 35.22 -15.03
C GLY A 791 -19.44 33.84 -15.72
N GLU A 792 -18.70 32.84 -15.24
CA GLU A 792 -18.78 31.45 -15.73
C GLU A 792 -19.50 30.53 -14.75
N VAL A 793 -20.30 29.59 -15.26
CA VAL A 793 -20.89 28.51 -14.45
C VAL A 793 -19.81 27.50 -14.10
N VAL A 794 -19.56 27.32 -12.80
CA VAL A 794 -18.56 26.36 -12.27
C VAL A 794 -19.20 25.10 -11.69
N ALA A 795 -20.45 25.18 -11.24
CA ALA A 795 -21.22 24.03 -10.78
C ALA A 795 -22.71 24.18 -11.15
N LEU A 796 -23.36 23.10 -11.54
CA LEU A 796 -24.79 23.06 -11.87
C LEU A 796 -25.45 21.85 -11.21
N PHE A 797 -26.46 22.11 -10.39
CA PHE A 797 -27.27 21.12 -9.67
C PHE A 797 -28.67 21.15 -10.25
N ILE A 798 -29.19 20.00 -10.69
CA ILE A 798 -30.50 19.85 -11.33
C ILE A 798 -31.34 18.90 -10.48
N THR A 799 -32.47 19.35 -9.97
CA THR A 799 -33.41 18.54 -9.18
C THR A 799 -34.57 18.14 -10.07
N GLU A 800 -34.74 16.83 -10.24
CA GLU A 800 -35.76 16.28 -11.14
C GLU A 800 -37.17 16.48 -10.58
N ASN A 801 -38.07 17.09 -11.35
CA ASN A 801 -39.47 17.28 -10.94
C ASN A 801 -40.35 16.08 -11.30
N GLY A 802 -39.98 14.88 -10.85
CA GLY A 802 -40.84 13.70 -10.82
C GLY A 802 -41.10 13.01 -12.16
N LYS A 803 -40.53 11.80 -12.31
CA LYS A 803 -40.88 10.68 -13.20
C LYS A 803 -41.39 11.05 -14.60
N ASP A 804 -40.47 11.43 -15.48
CA ASP A 804 -40.75 11.40 -16.91
C ASP A 804 -40.59 9.95 -17.42
N GLY A 805 -41.71 9.26 -17.69
CA GLY A 805 -41.77 7.91 -18.28
C GLY A 805 -41.28 7.85 -19.75
N GLY A 806 -40.41 8.77 -20.14
CA GLY A 806 -39.83 8.84 -21.47
C GLY A 806 -38.83 7.71 -21.72
N LYS A 807 -38.85 7.14 -22.94
CA LYS A 807 -37.82 6.20 -23.38
C LYS A 807 -36.44 6.85 -23.30
N PRO A 808 -35.44 6.25 -22.61
CA PRO A 808 -34.11 6.80 -22.51
C PRO A 808 -33.41 6.82 -23.88
N ASP A 809 -32.69 7.90 -24.16
CA ASP A 809 -31.98 8.14 -25.43
C ASP A 809 -30.79 7.16 -25.65
N ILE A 810 -30.37 6.43 -24.61
CA ILE A 810 -29.34 5.39 -24.64
C ILE A 810 -29.94 4.02 -24.23
N LYS A 811 -29.23 2.94 -24.55
CA LYS A 811 -29.65 1.58 -24.13
C LYS A 811 -29.67 1.51 -22.60
N SER A 812 -30.79 1.08 -22.04
CA SER A 812 -30.98 0.89 -20.60
C SER A 812 -31.39 -0.55 -20.28
N ASP A 813 -30.85 -1.05 -19.16
CA ASP A 813 -31.15 -2.36 -18.59
C ASP A 813 -32.00 -2.18 -17.33
N PHE A 814 -33.32 -2.37 -17.46
CA PHE A 814 -34.30 -2.23 -16.40
C PHE A 814 -34.37 -3.47 -15.48
N LYS A 815 -34.91 -3.27 -14.28
CA LYS A 815 -35.25 -4.35 -13.34
C LYS A 815 -36.75 -4.37 -13.06
N PHE A 816 -37.29 -5.56 -12.81
CA PHE A 816 -38.67 -5.66 -12.35
C PHE A 816 -38.78 -5.16 -10.90
N ASP A 817 -39.74 -4.27 -10.62
CA ASP A 817 -40.06 -3.84 -9.26
C ASP A 817 -40.66 -5.00 -8.44
N SER A 818 -41.39 -5.88 -9.11
CA SER A 818 -41.93 -7.08 -8.53
C SER A 818 -41.91 -8.22 -9.53
N ILE A 819 -41.57 -9.42 -9.06
CA ILE A 819 -41.61 -10.64 -9.86
C ILE A 819 -41.96 -11.83 -8.97
N SER A 820 -42.87 -12.68 -9.44
CA SER A 820 -43.30 -13.90 -8.77
C SER A 820 -43.66 -14.97 -9.79
N ALA A 821 -43.49 -16.24 -9.42
CA ALA A 821 -43.83 -17.38 -10.27
C ALA A 821 -44.71 -18.38 -9.52
N SER A 822 -45.58 -19.08 -10.25
CA SER A 822 -46.40 -20.14 -9.68
C SER A 822 -46.67 -21.26 -10.70
N ARG A 823 -46.96 -22.46 -10.18
CA ARG A 823 -47.43 -23.60 -10.96
C ARG A 823 -48.96 -23.56 -11.06
N GLU A 824 -49.47 -23.53 -12.28
CA GLU A 824 -50.90 -23.64 -12.59
C GLU A 824 -51.41 -25.08 -12.46
N GLU A 825 -52.74 -25.27 -12.36
CA GLU A 825 -53.36 -26.61 -12.18
C GLU A 825 -52.96 -27.61 -13.29
N ASN A 826 -52.84 -27.13 -14.53
CA ASN A 826 -52.43 -27.91 -15.70
C ASN A 826 -50.92 -28.22 -15.74
N GLY A 827 -50.14 -27.75 -14.75
CA GLY A 827 -48.70 -27.97 -14.62
C GLY A 827 -47.80 -26.94 -15.30
N THR A 828 -48.33 -25.92 -15.98
CA THR A 828 -47.51 -24.85 -16.58
C THR A 828 -46.99 -23.89 -15.51
N VAL A 829 -45.83 -23.29 -15.75
CA VAL A 829 -45.26 -22.25 -14.87
C VAL A 829 -45.62 -20.87 -15.43
N LYS A 830 -46.35 -20.09 -14.64
CA LYS A 830 -46.73 -18.71 -14.96
C LYS A 830 -45.92 -17.75 -14.10
N VAL A 831 -45.41 -16.70 -14.72
CA VAL A 831 -44.68 -15.61 -14.05
C VAL A 831 -45.53 -14.34 -14.11
N THR A 832 -45.56 -13.59 -13.01
CA THR A 832 -46.19 -12.27 -12.91
C THR A 832 -45.12 -11.28 -12.51
N ALA A 833 -44.95 -10.21 -13.27
CA ALA A 833 -43.96 -9.17 -13.01
C ALA A 833 -44.50 -7.77 -13.32
N SER A 834 -43.88 -6.75 -12.73
CA SER A 834 -44.15 -5.33 -12.99
C SER A 834 -42.84 -4.54 -13.06
N CYS A 835 -42.81 -3.50 -13.89
CA CYS A 835 -41.72 -2.55 -14.03
C CYS A 835 -42.36 -1.20 -14.38
N ALA A 836 -42.48 -0.31 -13.39
CA ALA A 836 -43.16 0.97 -13.48
C ALA A 836 -42.47 1.90 -14.49
N ASP A 837 -41.17 1.76 -14.68
CA ASP A 837 -40.37 2.60 -15.59
C ASP A 837 -40.76 2.43 -17.07
N ILE A 838 -41.42 1.32 -17.42
CA ILE A 838 -41.79 0.98 -18.80
C ILE A 838 -43.25 0.49 -18.93
N ASP A 839 -44.08 0.70 -17.90
CA ASP A 839 -45.41 0.08 -17.82
C ASP A 839 -46.43 0.60 -18.86
N ASP A 840 -46.19 1.80 -19.38
CA ASP A 840 -46.95 2.47 -20.43
C ASP A 840 -46.29 2.35 -21.82
N TRP A 841 -45.16 1.65 -21.95
CA TRP A 841 -44.42 1.54 -23.22
C TRP A 841 -45.02 0.54 -24.22
N ASN A 842 -44.78 0.83 -25.50
CA ASN A 842 -44.93 -0.11 -26.60
C ASN A 842 -43.56 -0.73 -26.97
N LEU A 843 -43.48 -2.05 -26.89
CA LEU A 843 -42.30 -2.88 -27.09
C LEU A 843 -42.35 -3.53 -28.48
N LYS A 844 -41.26 -3.45 -29.24
CA LYS A 844 -41.14 -4.04 -30.57
C LYS A 844 -40.21 -5.25 -30.56
N ASP A 845 -40.66 -6.33 -31.18
CA ASP A 845 -39.89 -7.56 -31.39
C ASP A 845 -39.30 -8.12 -30.08
N ALA A 846 -40.13 -8.19 -29.04
CA ALA A 846 -39.72 -8.64 -27.71
C ALA A 846 -39.36 -10.13 -27.69
N VAL A 847 -38.22 -10.44 -27.07
CA VAL A 847 -37.72 -11.79 -26.80
C VAL A 847 -37.73 -12.01 -25.30
N ILE A 848 -38.41 -13.05 -24.83
CA ILE A 848 -38.49 -13.41 -23.41
C ILE A 848 -37.67 -14.68 -23.20
N GLU A 849 -36.68 -14.61 -22.33
CA GLU A 849 -35.89 -15.74 -21.87
C GLU A 849 -36.24 -16.08 -20.41
N PHE A 850 -36.52 -17.35 -20.15
CA PHE A 850 -36.73 -17.90 -18.82
C PHE A 850 -35.60 -18.87 -18.51
N THR A 851 -34.90 -18.67 -17.40
CA THR A 851 -33.96 -19.65 -16.87
C THR A 851 -34.57 -20.27 -15.62
N VAL A 852 -34.77 -21.59 -15.64
CA VAL A 852 -35.41 -22.32 -14.53
C VAL A 852 -34.45 -23.38 -14.00
N SER A 853 -34.23 -23.39 -12.69
CA SER A 853 -33.55 -24.48 -11.99
C SER A 853 -34.44 -25.05 -10.88
N LYS A 854 -34.11 -26.26 -10.42
CA LYS A 854 -34.80 -26.91 -9.30
C LYS A 854 -33.79 -27.21 -8.21
N ASN A 855 -34.04 -26.74 -6.99
CA ASN A 855 -33.18 -26.91 -5.81
C ASN A 855 -31.70 -26.56 -6.09
N ASN A 856 -31.43 -25.44 -6.77
CA ASN A 856 -30.08 -25.04 -7.21
C ASN A 856 -29.36 -26.07 -8.11
N GLY A 857 -30.10 -26.93 -8.84
CA GLY A 857 -29.55 -27.84 -9.85
C GLY A 857 -29.29 -27.17 -11.20
N ASP A 858 -29.04 -27.96 -12.24
CA ASP A 858 -28.76 -27.47 -13.59
C ASP A 858 -29.86 -26.54 -14.12
N GLU A 859 -29.45 -25.40 -14.67
CA GLU A 859 -30.32 -24.40 -15.26
C GLU A 859 -30.81 -24.84 -16.65
N GLN A 860 -32.09 -24.65 -16.92
CA GLN A 860 -32.69 -24.83 -18.25
C GLN A 860 -33.26 -23.52 -18.76
N THR A 861 -32.85 -23.14 -19.97
CA THR A 861 -33.29 -21.90 -20.63
C THR A 861 -34.40 -22.16 -21.64
N PHE A 862 -35.46 -21.36 -21.57
CA PHE A 862 -36.62 -21.41 -22.45
C PHE A 862 -36.86 -20.03 -23.06
N THR A 863 -37.03 -19.96 -24.39
CA THR A 863 -37.18 -18.68 -25.10
C THR A 863 -38.55 -18.57 -25.78
N LYS A 864 -39.17 -17.40 -25.70
CA LYS A 864 -40.42 -17.05 -26.37
C LYS A 864 -40.27 -15.74 -27.14
N ASN A 865 -40.50 -15.79 -28.45
CA ASN A 865 -40.40 -14.63 -29.33
C ASN A 865 -41.79 -14.02 -29.60
N LEU A 866 -41.92 -12.71 -29.43
CA LEU A 866 -43.11 -11.92 -29.72
C LEU A 866 -42.79 -10.89 -30.80
N SER A 867 -43.16 -11.17 -32.05
CA SER A 867 -42.90 -10.28 -33.18
C SER A 867 -43.89 -9.11 -33.26
N GLY A 868 -43.42 -7.97 -33.76
CA GLY A 868 -44.22 -6.76 -33.94
C GLY A 868 -44.31 -5.90 -32.68
N VAL A 869 -45.11 -4.83 -32.75
CA VAL A 869 -45.31 -3.91 -31.62
C VAL A 869 -46.38 -4.47 -30.67
N LYS A 870 -46.06 -4.55 -29.38
CA LYS A 870 -46.89 -5.04 -28.28
C LYS A 870 -46.88 -4.04 -27.15
N SER A 871 -47.99 -3.85 -26.44
CA SER A 871 -47.94 -3.07 -25.19
C SER A 871 -47.13 -3.84 -24.13
N TYR A 872 -46.53 -3.16 -23.17
CA TYR A 872 -45.88 -3.80 -22.02
C TYR A 872 -46.83 -4.82 -21.35
N ALA A 873 -48.10 -4.44 -21.17
CA ALA A 873 -49.14 -5.34 -20.66
C ALA A 873 -49.32 -6.62 -21.49
N ASP A 874 -49.26 -6.55 -22.84
CA ASP A 874 -49.33 -7.74 -23.70
C ASP A 874 -48.13 -8.67 -23.53
N VAL A 875 -46.93 -8.11 -23.31
CA VAL A 875 -45.72 -8.88 -23.06
C VAL A 875 -45.76 -9.53 -21.67
N MET A 876 -46.23 -8.81 -20.64
CA MET A 876 -46.43 -9.37 -19.30
C MET A 876 -47.47 -10.50 -19.31
N ASN A 877 -48.55 -10.36 -20.09
CA ASN A 877 -49.55 -11.42 -20.27
C ASN A 877 -48.99 -12.68 -20.97
N ALA A 878 -47.82 -12.58 -21.61
CA ALA A 878 -47.16 -13.69 -22.29
C ALA A 878 -46.17 -14.47 -21.41
N LEU A 879 -46.03 -14.10 -20.13
CA LEU A 879 -45.08 -14.69 -19.18
C LEU A 879 -45.49 -16.09 -18.67
N THR A 880 -45.49 -17.06 -19.58
CA THR A 880 -45.65 -18.48 -19.28
C THR A 880 -44.50 -19.25 -19.90
N VAL A 881 -43.79 -20.04 -19.09
CA VAL A 881 -42.57 -20.76 -19.52
C VAL A 881 -42.94 -21.77 -20.61
N PRO A 882 -42.43 -21.62 -21.84
CA PRO A 882 -42.84 -22.48 -22.95
C PRO A 882 -42.23 -23.88 -22.80
N GLY A 883 -43.05 -24.91 -23.00
CA GLY A 883 -42.58 -26.30 -23.03
C GLY A 883 -42.22 -26.93 -21.67
N LEU A 884 -42.20 -26.16 -20.59
CA LEU A 884 -42.01 -26.69 -19.24
C LEU A 884 -43.35 -27.09 -18.62
N THR A 885 -43.47 -28.35 -18.19
CA THR A 885 -44.62 -28.85 -17.41
C THR A 885 -44.13 -29.53 -16.15
N ILE A 886 -44.52 -29.00 -14.99
CA ILE A 886 -44.20 -29.59 -13.69
C ILE A 886 -45.34 -30.50 -13.24
N SER A 887 -45.02 -31.78 -13.02
CA SER A 887 -46.00 -32.76 -12.56
C SER A 887 -46.62 -32.38 -11.21
N ALA A 888 -47.88 -32.74 -10.97
CA ALA A 888 -48.58 -32.44 -9.72
C ALA A 888 -47.93 -33.10 -8.48
N ASN A 889 -47.09 -34.12 -8.67
CA ASN A 889 -46.37 -34.83 -7.60
C ASN A 889 -44.93 -34.32 -7.41
N SER A 890 -44.52 -33.24 -8.11
CA SER A 890 -43.18 -32.70 -7.96
C SER A 890 -43.08 -31.90 -6.67
N THR A 891 -42.05 -32.14 -5.87
CA THR A 891 -41.74 -31.36 -4.67
C THR A 891 -40.39 -30.64 -4.82
N GLY A 892 -40.20 -29.51 -4.13
CA GLY A 892 -38.95 -28.74 -4.12
C GLY A 892 -39.13 -27.28 -4.53
N THR A 893 -38.05 -26.51 -4.41
CA THR A 893 -37.99 -25.10 -4.79
C THR A 893 -37.53 -24.96 -6.24
N TYR A 894 -38.19 -24.08 -6.97
CA TYR A 894 -37.88 -23.72 -8.35
C TYR A 894 -37.48 -22.25 -8.38
N ASP A 895 -36.28 -22.00 -8.90
CA ASP A 895 -35.77 -20.65 -9.12
C ASP A 895 -36.02 -20.29 -10.59
N VAL A 896 -36.60 -19.12 -10.83
CA VAL A 896 -37.02 -18.64 -12.15
C VAL A 896 -36.47 -17.24 -12.36
N SER A 897 -35.56 -17.11 -13.32
CA SER A 897 -35.05 -15.83 -13.82
C SER A 897 -35.69 -15.50 -15.15
N VAL A 898 -36.06 -14.24 -15.35
CA VAL A 898 -36.65 -13.72 -16.58
C VAL A 898 -35.80 -12.58 -17.11
N LEU A 899 -35.49 -12.63 -18.41
CA LEU A 899 -34.88 -11.55 -19.18
C LEU A 899 -35.78 -11.25 -20.38
N ILE A 900 -36.22 -10.02 -20.53
CA ILE A 900 -36.94 -9.56 -21.71
C ILE A 900 -36.05 -8.60 -22.46
N THR A 901 -35.73 -8.90 -23.72
CA THR A 901 -35.03 -8.01 -24.63
C THR A 901 -36.01 -7.47 -25.66
N PHE A 902 -36.07 -6.15 -25.85
CA PHE A 902 -37.01 -5.53 -26.79
C PHE A 902 -36.41 -4.29 -27.44
N LYS A 903 -37.04 -3.82 -28.52
CA LYS A 903 -36.72 -2.52 -29.13
C LYS A 903 -37.84 -1.52 -28.85
N GLY A 904 -37.51 -0.23 -28.89
CA GLY A 904 -38.54 0.80 -28.94
C GLY A 904 -39.38 0.74 -30.22
N ASP A 905 -40.48 1.48 -30.25
CA ASP A 905 -41.36 1.57 -31.42
C ASP A 905 -40.72 2.36 -32.58
N ASN A 906 -41.50 2.66 -33.64
CA ASN A 906 -41.01 2.93 -35.01
C ASN A 906 -40.02 4.10 -35.23
N ALA A 907 -39.63 4.86 -34.20
CA ALA A 907 -38.56 5.87 -34.27
C ALA A 907 -37.27 5.49 -33.51
N ASP A 908 -37.34 4.45 -32.68
CA ASP A 908 -36.28 4.07 -31.76
C ASP A 908 -35.56 2.79 -32.23
N THR A 909 -34.24 2.90 -32.42
CA THR A 909 -33.39 1.80 -32.86
C THR A 909 -32.65 1.09 -31.72
N ASN A 910 -32.82 1.56 -30.48
CA ASN A 910 -32.17 1.00 -29.31
C ASN A 910 -32.77 -0.37 -28.95
N THR A 911 -31.92 -1.17 -28.31
CA THR A 911 -32.32 -2.44 -27.70
C THR A 911 -32.23 -2.26 -26.19
N TYR A 912 -33.32 -2.54 -25.50
CA TYR A 912 -33.47 -2.45 -24.05
C TYR A 912 -33.62 -3.85 -23.46
N THR A 913 -33.32 -3.98 -22.17
CA THR A 913 -33.63 -5.18 -21.42
C THR A 913 -34.42 -4.87 -20.15
N VAL A 914 -35.27 -5.80 -19.70
CA VAL A 914 -35.79 -5.80 -18.33
C VAL A 914 -35.61 -7.20 -17.73
N SER A 915 -35.10 -7.28 -16.51
CA SER A 915 -34.76 -8.56 -15.89
C SER A 915 -35.11 -8.66 -14.41
N GLY A 916 -35.28 -9.89 -13.92
CA GLY A 916 -35.46 -10.17 -12.49
C GLY A 916 -35.59 -11.67 -12.23
N SER A 917 -35.52 -12.06 -10.97
CA SER A 917 -35.60 -13.46 -10.54
C SER A 917 -36.52 -13.63 -9.34
N CYS A 918 -37.13 -14.80 -9.22
CA CYS A 918 -37.97 -15.19 -8.09
C CYS A 918 -37.89 -16.70 -7.87
N SER A 919 -38.41 -17.16 -6.74
CA SER A 919 -38.46 -18.59 -6.42
C SER A 919 -39.85 -18.97 -5.91
N PHE A 920 -40.28 -20.21 -6.18
CA PHE A 920 -41.50 -20.77 -5.60
C PHE A 920 -41.29 -22.24 -5.21
N THR A 921 -41.97 -22.66 -4.15
CA THR A 921 -41.83 -24.02 -3.61
C THR A 921 -43.11 -24.80 -3.82
N ILE A 922 -42.99 -26.02 -4.33
CA ILE A 922 -44.09 -26.99 -4.34
C ILE A 922 -43.87 -27.94 -3.16
N ALA A 923 -44.79 -27.90 -2.21
CA ALA A 923 -44.76 -28.68 -0.98
C ALA A 923 -45.01 -30.17 -1.22
#